data_AF-A0A359D305-F1
#
_entry.id   AF-A0A359D305-F1
#
_cell.length_a   1.000
_cell.length_b   1.000
_cell.length_c   1.000
_cell.angle_alpha   90.00
_cell.angle_beta   90.00
_cell.angle_gamma   90.00
#
_symmetry.space_group_name_H-M   'P 1'
#
loop_
_entity.id
_entity.type
_entity.pdbx_description
1 polymer ?
#
loop_
_entity_poly.entity_id
_entity_poly.type
_entity_poly.pdbx_seq_one_letter_code
_entity_poly.pdbx_strand_id
1 'polypeptide(L)'
;MKPKYNLFSGLIPLLLLLIVLCFTGCKKELNEPNWDIDVLTPLAKATLTIENIVDDTLRITNPDNSVSLVYRSSLYKFTLDTLFKIPDTTISYTAKLSNLDLGTIHIVNRTSMGDIANEDLEENGPGSDLYTSIMSAHNSGAPSNISPVNEQNFDNVDINAGNYFETVTLLDGYLDIKIDNQLPIALTNVIYQVKNIVSNSIVVEDTFLVIPAFTMATKTKSLAGLTIEGQMIGLVKISSPGGNSITIDTSMAMTAEITIRDLQIESATAIFPQQEIVNRNEITSFQIQDIQLSKITARTGMINIDVYNTIPETMHFNYIMHSATKNGNPLTINGTVPPSQGGLASHITLIKNIEGYTINLKGIGPLEQVQGDLDNNGIINQDTINTFYATLTGSIDSSGNMVHINLQDSIYFNCTFSNLTPDYVEGFLGKDTITEQSEISYNILPELEGASINFNDVKVSLVVSNQVGVNASLKINELKTINSTNSQTANLSISQGVNPFNIAKPGNPFNPDIDIIPTINTLQLNNTNSNINQLINILPDKIYYDVQIKINPNTTPPLPGSGTDFVYYGDCIAASLDVEIPLSVIAGNINLCDTTKFNMENENTDQIIGGNLIVFVDNDFPIEASPQVVLLDENYNEIESIISAGTIVFAGDVNATTGRVAVPKRTKITVPITTVRLENLKKTKYIKSTAGFITRPQSQHVKIYNDYKMKFKIVGDFEYKLH
;
A
#
# COMPACT_ATOMS: atom_id res chain seq x y z
N MET A 1 -15.67 6.71 -33.41
CA MET A 1 -16.33 7.47 -34.49
C MET A 1 -16.34 6.65 -35.78
N LYS A 2 -17.49 6.06 -36.11
CA LYS A 2 -17.87 5.58 -37.45
C LYS A 2 -19.12 6.37 -37.81
N PRO A 3 -19.25 6.96 -39.01
CA PRO A 3 -20.53 7.50 -39.42
C PRO A 3 -21.43 6.31 -39.75
N LYS A 4 -22.44 6.07 -38.91
CA LYS A 4 -23.52 5.10 -39.17
C LYS A 4 -24.85 5.85 -39.30
N TYR A 5 -24.96 6.65 -40.35
CA TYR A 5 -26.26 7.02 -40.92
C TYR A 5 -26.35 6.40 -42.31
N ASN A 6 -26.66 5.11 -42.35
CA ASN A 6 -27.05 4.41 -43.57
C ASN A 6 -28.54 4.07 -43.46
N LEU A 7 -29.40 5.08 -43.49
CA LEU A 7 -30.85 4.86 -43.50
C LEU A 7 -31.61 5.57 -44.63
N PHE A 8 -30.91 6.32 -45.48
CA PHE A 8 -31.42 6.71 -46.80
C PHE A 8 -30.79 5.92 -47.97
N SER A 9 -29.81 5.05 -47.72
CA SER A 9 -28.99 4.43 -48.77
C SER A 9 -29.36 2.99 -49.17
N GLY A 10 -30.42 2.40 -48.60
CA GLY A 10 -30.67 0.96 -48.75
C GLY A 10 -31.91 0.54 -49.55
N LEU A 11 -32.94 1.36 -49.66
CA LEU A 11 -34.27 0.88 -50.10
C LEU A 11 -34.61 1.12 -51.59
N ILE A 12 -33.82 1.94 -52.29
CA ILE A 12 -34.08 2.32 -53.69
C ILE A 12 -33.50 1.32 -54.72
N PRO A 13 -32.29 0.73 -54.56
CA PRO A 13 -31.72 -0.07 -55.65
C PRO A 13 -32.33 -1.48 -55.77
N LEU A 14 -33.01 -1.98 -54.73
CA LEU A 14 -33.72 -3.27 -54.78
C LEU A 14 -35.13 -3.13 -55.39
N LEU A 15 -35.73 -1.93 -55.32
CA LEU A 15 -37.10 -1.66 -55.74
C LEU A 15 -37.25 -1.57 -57.27
N LEU A 16 -36.19 -1.18 -57.99
CA LEU A 16 -36.21 -1.14 -59.46
C LEU A 16 -35.98 -2.49 -60.13
N LEU A 17 -35.35 -3.45 -59.44
CA LEU A 17 -35.05 -4.77 -60.01
C LEU A 17 -36.32 -5.61 -60.27
N LEU A 18 -37.42 -5.33 -59.56
CA LEU A 18 -38.68 -6.08 -59.69
C LEU A 18 -39.64 -5.49 -60.73
N ILE A 19 -39.46 -4.23 -61.14
CA ILE A 19 -40.31 -3.55 -62.14
C ILE A 19 -39.87 -3.90 -63.59
N VAL A 20 -38.63 -4.35 -63.78
CA VAL A 20 -38.06 -4.64 -65.11
C VAL A 20 -38.38 -6.05 -65.64
N LEU A 21 -39.02 -6.94 -64.86
CA LEU A 21 -39.23 -8.33 -65.25
C LEU A 21 -40.56 -8.67 -65.97
N CYS A 22 -41.44 -7.69 -66.25
CA CYS A 22 -42.74 -7.97 -66.87
C CYS A 22 -42.94 -7.52 -68.33
N PHE A 23 -41.94 -7.01 -69.04
CA PHE A 23 -42.12 -6.70 -70.47
C PHE A 23 -40.92 -7.14 -71.33
N THR A 24 -40.91 -8.42 -71.69
CA THR A 24 -40.20 -8.89 -72.90
C THR A 24 -41.15 -9.71 -73.78
N GLY A 25 -41.60 -9.11 -74.88
CA GLY A 25 -42.39 -9.74 -75.94
C GLY A 25 -42.34 -8.86 -77.20
N CYS A 26 -41.99 -9.45 -78.34
CA CYS A 26 -41.38 -8.77 -79.50
C CYS A 26 -42.39 -8.26 -80.56
N LYS A 27 -42.12 -7.04 -81.08
CA LYS A 27 -42.35 -6.44 -82.42
C LYS A 27 -43.72 -6.51 -83.13
N LYS A 28 -44.24 -5.32 -83.49
CA LYS A 28 -44.41 -4.83 -84.89
C LYS A 28 -44.67 -3.32 -84.91
N GLU A 29 -43.85 -2.55 -85.63
CA GLU A 29 -44.05 -1.12 -85.88
C GLU A 29 -45.36 -0.86 -86.64
N LEU A 30 -46.24 -0.04 -86.07
CA LEU A 30 -47.42 0.56 -86.69
C LEU A 30 -47.74 1.85 -85.90
N ASN A 31 -47.63 3.00 -86.56
CA ASN A 31 -48.06 4.36 -86.15
C ASN A 31 -48.71 4.47 -84.76
N GLU A 32 -47.97 4.97 -83.77
CA GLU A 32 -48.43 5.11 -82.38
C GLU A 32 -49.47 6.24 -82.22
N PRO A 33 -50.68 5.94 -81.71
CA PRO A 33 -51.56 6.91 -81.10
C PRO A 33 -51.02 7.29 -79.72
N ASN A 34 -50.82 8.58 -79.45
CA ASN A 34 -50.37 9.10 -78.17
C ASN A 34 -51.55 9.38 -77.22
N TRP A 35 -51.69 8.61 -76.14
CA TRP A 35 -52.70 8.86 -75.10
C TRP A 35 -52.00 9.08 -73.76
N ASP A 36 -52.32 10.19 -73.09
CA ASP A 36 -51.84 10.48 -71.74
C ASP A 36 -52.65 9.65 -70.74
N ILE A 37 -51.97 8.90 -69.87
CA ILE A 37 -52.62 8.10 -68.81
C ILE A 37 -52.17 8.55 -67.42
N ASP A 38 -53.15 8.74 -66.53
CA ASP A 38 -52.92 9.03 -65.11
C ASP A 38 -52.70 7.73 -64.34
N VAL A 39 -51.53 7.58 -63.71
CA VAL A 39 -51.15 6.37 -62.99
C VAL A 39 -50.87 6.67 -61.52
N LEU A 40 -51.75 6.18 -60.64
CA LEU A 40 -51.56 6.21 -59.18
C LEU A 40 -50.76 4.99 -58.72
N THR A 41 -49.50 5.19 -58.32
CA THR A 41 -48.58 4.12 -57.89
C THR A 41 -48.03 4.36 -56.49
N PRO A 42 -48.17 3.41 -55.54
CA PRO A 42 -47.48 3.50 -54.26
C PRO A 42 -45.97 3.29 -54.47
N LEU A 43 -45.15 4.28 -54.14
CA LEU A 43 -43.71 4.25 -54.41
C LEU A 43 -42.92 3.74 -53.20
N ALA A 44 -43.25 4.21 -52.00
CA ALA A 44 -42.50 3.84 -50.80
C ALA A 44 -43.34 3.98 -49.52
N LYS A 45 -42.95 3.22 -48.50
CA LYS A 45 -43.43 3.37 -47.12
C LYS A 45 -42.23 3.39 -46.19
N ALA A 46 -42.23 4.30 -45.22
CA ALA A 46 -41.26 4.36 -44.15
C ALA A 46 -41.96 4.59 -42.81
N THR A 47 -41.33 4.17 -41.71
CA THR A 47 -41.81 4.43 -40.36
C THR A 47 -40.63 4.92 -39.54
N LEU A 48 -40.79 6.07 -38.89
CA LEU A 48 -39.83 6.63 -37.95
C LEU A 48 -40.34 6.40 -36.54
N THR A 49 -39.51 5.83 -35.67
CA THR A 49 -39.75 5.67 -34.23
C THR A 49 -38.68 6.41 -33.43
N ILE A 50 -38.84 6.52 -32.11
CA ILE A 50 -37.83 7.12 -31.24
C ILE A 50 -36.49 6.38 -31.28
N GLU A 51 -36.52 5.08 -31.61
CA GLU A 51 -35.34 4.22 -31.76
C GLU A 51 -34.48 4.62 -32.96
N ASN A 52 -35.07 5.34 -33.92
CA ASN A 52 -34.35 5.88 -35.07
C ASN A 52 -33.73 7.26 -34.78
N ILE A 53 -34.04 7.86 -33.62
CA ILE A 53 -33.64 9.23 -33.25
C ILE A 53 -32.61 9.21 -32.12
N VAL A 54 -32.74 8.28 -31.16
CA VAL A 54 -31.85 8.17 -29.99
C VAL A 54 -31.27 6.77 -29.90
N ASP A 55 -29.94 6.68 -29.80
CA ASP A 55 -29.22 5.42 -29.63
C ASP A 55 -29.71 4.60 -28.42
N ASP A 56 -29.80 3.28 -28.61
CA ASP A 56 -30.25 2.34 -27.58
C ASP A 56 -29.41 2.40 -26.30
N THR A 57 -28.13 2.74 -26.39
CA THR A 57 -27.22 2.81 -25.23
C THR A 57 -27.51 3.99 -24.31
N LEU A 58 -28.22 5.01 -24.82
CA LEU A 58 -28.58 6.22 -24.09
C LEU A 58 -30.05 6.23 -23.70
N ARG A 59 -30.83 5.19 -24.02
CA ARG A 59 -32.28 5.16 -23.89
C ARG A 59 -32.74 4.13 -22.87
N ILE A 60 -33.63 4.53 -21.96
CA ILE A 60 -34.41 3.62 -21.10
C ILE A 60 -35.89 3.81 -21.42
N THR A 61 -36.62 2.70 -21.51
CA THR A 61 -38.09 2.69 -21.59
C THR A 61 -38.66 2.37 -20.22
N ASN A 62 -39.41 3.31 -19.66
CA ASN A 62 -40.07 3.20 -18.36
C ASN A 62 -41.26 2.22 -18.44
N PRO A 63 -41.76 1.71 -17.30
CA PRO A 63 -42.91 0.78 -17.27
C PRO A 63 -44.20 1.32 -17.93
N ASP A 64 -44.36 2.65 -18.04
CA ASP A 64 -45.47 3.31 -18.72
C ASP A 64 -45.23 3.53 -20.23
N ASN A 65 -44.17 2.93 -20.78
CA ASN A 65 -43.61 3.12 -22.12
C ASN A 65 -43.02 4.52 -22.39
N SER A 66 -42.94 5.41 -21.40
CA SER A 66 -42.26 6.70 -21.60
C SER A 66 -40.75 6.50 -21.74
N VAL A 67 -40.09 7.39 -22.45
CA VAL A 67 -38.67 7.29 -22.75
C VAL A 67 -37.87 8.25 -21.87
N SER A 68 -36.76 7.77 -21.31
CA SER A 68 -35.75 8.58 -20.63
C SER A 68 -34.40 8.42 -21.31
N LEU A 69 -33.58 9.48 -21.28
CA LEU A 69 -32.18 9.45 -21.69
C LEU A 69 -31.28 9.25 -20.47
N VAL A 70 -30.25 8.43 -20.57
CA VAL A 70 -29.28 8.20 -19.48
C VAL A 70 -27.87 8.52 -19.94
N TYR A 71 -27.21 9.42 -19.21
CA TYR A 71 -25.83 9.81 -19.42
C TYR A 71 -25.02 9.52 -18.18
N ARG A 72 -23.83 8.96 -18.37
CA ARG A 72 -22.89 8.67 -17.28
C ARG A 72 -21.55 9.32 -17.55
N SER A 73 -21.05 10.09 -16.60
CA SER A 73 -19.74 10.74 -16.67
C SER A 73 -18.91 10.42 -15.44
N SER A 74 -17.68 9.97 -15.65
CA SER A 74 -16.72 9.81 -14.55
C SER A 74 -16.20 11.19 -14.15
N LEU A 75 -16.21 11.49 -12.85
CA LEU A 75 -15.72 12.76 -12.32
C LEU A 75 -14.26 12.61 -11.88
N TYR A 76 -14.00 11.74 -10.91
CA TYR A 76 -12.67 11.58 -10.32
C TYR A 76 -12.47 10.20 -9.68
N LYS A 77 -11.20 9.81 -9.51
CA LYS A 77 -10.77 8.55 -8.87
C LYS A 77 -9.62 8.82 -7.89
N PHE A 78 -9.81 8.51 -6.62
CA PHE A 78 -8.79 8.56 -5.55
C PHE A 78 -8.16 7.17 -5.38
N THR A 79 -6.84 7.10 -5.21
CA THR A 79 -6.09 5.85 -5.00
C THR A 79 -5.24 5.91 -3.72
N LEU A 80 -4.72 4.77 -3.26
CA LEU A 80 -3.88 4.67 -2.06
C LEU A 80 -2.74 5.70 -2.00
N ASP A 81 -2.02 5.92 -3.11
CA ASP A 81 -0.89 6.86 -3.17
C ASP A 81 -1.30 8.32 -2.89
N THR A 82 -2.58 8.64 -3.10
CA THR A 82 -3.16 9.96 -2.78
C THR A 82 -3.63 10.06 -1.33
N LEU A 83 -3.81 8.93 -0.63
CA LEU A 83 -4.30 8.89 0.75
C LEU A 83 -3.18 9.07 1.77
N PHE A 84 -2.04 8.41 1.59
CA PHE A 84 -0.85 8.62 2.43
C PHE A 84 0.41 7.99 1.82
N LYS A 85 1.58 8.42 2.28
CA LYS A 85 2.88 7.81 1.98
C LYS A 85 3.54 7.36 3.29
N ILE A 86 4.15 6.18 3.28
CA ILE A 86 4.99 5.74 4.40
C ILE A 86 6.35 6.44 4.28
N PRO A 87 6.79 7.21 5.30
CA PRO A 87 8.07 7.88 5.25
C PRO A 87 9.22 6.88 5.42
N ASP A 88 10.36 7.19 4.78
CA ASP A 88 11.61 6.50 5.07
C ASP A 88 11.93 6.67 6.57
N THR A 89 12.27 5.57 7.23
CA THR A 89 12.44 5.55 8.69
C THR A 89 13.80 4.98 9.01
N THR A 90 14.64 5.80 9.64
CA THR A 90 15.96 5.40 10.12
C THR A 90 15.89 5.15 11.60
N ILE A 91 16.50 4.06 12.02
CA ILE A 91 16.47 3.57 13.38
C ILE A 91 17.88 3.19 13.76
N SER A 92 18.40 3.81 14.80
CA SER A 92 19.78 3.60 15.23
C SER A 92 19.84 3.18 16.68
N TYR A 93 20.72 2.23 16.98
CA TYR A 93 20.98 1.77 18.34
C TYR A 93 22.48 1.62 18.56
N THR A 94 22.91 1.96 19.77
CA THR A 94 24.24 1.63 20.26
C THR A 94 24.10 0.54 21.32
N ALA A 95 24.51 -0.67 20.97
CA ALA A 95 24.61 -1.77 21.90
C ALA A 95 26.00 -1.75 22.55
N LYS A 96 26.05 -1.32 23.81
CA LYS A 96 27.24 -1.49 24.65
C LYS A 96 27.34 -2.94 25.10
N LEU A 97 28.56 -3.36 25.41
CA LEU A 97 28.83 -4.66 26.01
C LEU A 97 28.06 -4.80 27.34
N SER A 98 27.32 -5.88 27.49
CA SER A 98 26.58 -6.20 28.73
C SER A 98 27.43 -6.97 29.74
N ASN A 99 28.35 -7.77 29.23
CA ASN A 99 29.24 -8.64 29.98
C ASN A 99 30.52 -8.89 29.19
N LEU A 100 31.58 -9.24 29.91
CA LEU A 100 32.82 -9.76 29.37
C LEU A 100 33.26 -10.85 30.33
N ASP A 101 33.46 -12.05 29.80
CA ASP A 101 33.86 -13.22 30.56
C ASP A 101 35.24 -13.71 30.08
N LEU A 102 36.14 -13.92 31.03
CA LEU A 102 37.45 -14.55 30.83
C LEU A 102 37.50 -15.98 31.36
N GLY A 103 36.38 -16.47 31.91
CA GLY A 103 36.26 -17.75 32.59
C GLY A 103 36.93 -17.75 33.97
N THR A 104 37.01 -18.94 34.56
CA THR A 104 37.70 -19.15 35.83
C THR A 104 39.18 -19.41 35.60
N ILE A 105 40.02 -18.70 36.35
CA ILE A 105 41.47 -18.84 36.27
C ILE A 105 41.94 -19.60 37.50
N HIS A 106 42.65 -20.70 37.27
CA HIS A 106 43.14 -21.60 38.30
C HIS A 106 44.66 -21.70 38.25
N ILE A 107 45.32 -21.41 39.37
CA ILE A 107 46.77 -21.48 39.54
C ILE A 107 47.05 -22.41 40.72
N VAL A 108 47.96 -23.36 40.55
CA VAL A 108 48.26 -24.39 41.56
C VAL A 108 49.77 -24.46 41.80
N ASN A 109 50.18 -24.28 43.05
CA ASN A 109 51.56 -24.45 43.51
C ASN A 109 51.62 -25.60 44.52
N ARG A 110 52.59 -26.50 44.36
CA ARG A 110 52.78 -27.67 45.23
C ARG A 110 54.17 -27.62 45.85
N THR A 111 54.25 -27.85 47.15
CA THR A 111 55.50 -27.96 47.91
C THR A 111 55.48 -29.23 48.75
N SER A 112 56.41 -30.14 48.51
CA SER A 112 56.51 -31.42 49.23
C SER A 112 57.49 -31.39 50.39
N MET A 113 57.39 -32.37 51.29
CA MET A 113 58.38 -32.60 52.36
C MET A 113 59.79 -32.82 51.79
N GLY A 114 59.91 -33.43 50.61
CA GLY A 114 61.17 -33.55 49.89
C GLY A 114 61.70 -32.21 49.39
N ASP A 115 60.82 -31.34 48.87
CA ASP A 115 61.19 -29.99 48.44
C ASP A 115 61.68 -29.17 49.64
N ILE A 116 60.96 -29.23 50.77
CA ILE A 116 61.35 -28.57 52.03
C ILE A 116 62.71 -29.07 52.54
N ALA A 117 62.95 -30.39 52.48
CA ALA A 117 64.23 -30.95 52.89
C ALA A 117 65.37 -30.50 51.98
N ASN A 118 65.16 -30.51 50.66
CA ASN A 118 66.17 -30.07 49.70
C ASN A 118 66.48 -28.57 49.87
N GLU A 119 65.47 -27.73 50.12
CA GLU A 119 65.68 -26.31 50.41
C GLU A 119 66.53 -26.13 51.67
N ASP A 120 66.20 -26.82 52.76
CA ASP A 120 66.98 -26.75 54.00
C ASP A 120 68.41 -27.30 53.84
N LEU A 121 68.60 -28.31 52.99
CA LEU A 121 69.93 -28.80 52.60
C LEU A 121 70.73 -27.73 51.87
N GLU A 122 70.10 -27.01 50.94
CA GLU A 122 70.76 -25.95 50.17
C GLU A 122 71.11 -24.75 51.06
N GLU A 123 70.21 -24.35 51.97
CA GLU A 123 70.42 -23.21 52.86
C GLU A 123 71.36 -23.51 54.04
N ASN A 124 71.18 -24.65 54.70
CA ASN A 124 71.79 -24.97 55.99
C ASN A 124 72.78 -26.15 55.94
N GLY A 125 72.92 -26.81 54.78
CA GLY A 125 73.86 -27.91 54.54
C GLY A 125 73.36 -29.28 55.01
N PRO A 126 74.06 -30.38 54.63
CA PRO A 126 73.58 -31.76 54.83
C PRO A 126 73.51 -32.23 56.29
N GLY A 127 73.97 -31.41 57.23
CA GLY A 127 73.93 -31.68 58.66
C GLY A 127 72.84 -30.90 59.40
N SER A 128 71.99 -30.14 58.72
CA SER A 128 70.92 -29.39 59.37
C SER A 128 69.90 -30.33 60.02
N ASP A 129 69.36 -29.92 61.17
CA ASP A 129 68.46 -30.75 61.96
C ASP A 129 67.16 -31.08 61.21
N LEU A 130 66.64 -30.14 60.40
CA LEU A 130 65.39 -30.33 59.66
C LEU A 130 65.57 -31.28 58.47
N TYR A 131 66.58 -31.06 57.61
CA TYR A 131 66.94 -31.97 56.52
C TYR A 131 67.20 -33.39 57.04
N THR A 132 68.06 -33.52 58.06
CA THR A 132 68.44 -34.84 58.59
C THR A 132 67.24 -35.53 59.23
N SER A 133 66.34 -34.80 59.91
CA SER A 133 65.10 -35.36 60.47
C SER A 133 64.14 -35.83 59.39
N ILE A 134 63.92 -35.04 58.34
CA ILE A 134 63.02 -35.42 57.23
C ILE A 134 63.57 -36.63 56.48
N MET A 135 64.85 -36.59 56.10
CA MET A 135 65.48 -37.64 55.28
C MET A 135 65.70 -38.94 56.06
N SER A 136 66.05 -38.88 57.36
CA SER A 136 66.17 -40.09 58.18
C SER A 136 64.82 -40.75 58.44
N ALA A 137 63.77 -39.96 58.72
CA ALA A 137 62.41 -40.46 58.89
C ALA A 137 61.89 -41.12 57.61
N HIS A 138 62.10 -40.46 56.45
CA HIS A 138 61.70 -41.00 55.16
C HIS A 138 62.40 -42.32 54.82
N ASN A 139 63.74 -42.35 54.94
CA ASN A 139 64.54 -43.51 54.56
C ASN A 139 64.35 -44.71 55.50
N SER A 140 64.06 -44.48 56.79
CA SER A 140 63.86 -45.54 57.78
C SER A 140 62.40 -45.99 57.90
N GLY A 141 61.44 -45.15 57.50
CA GLY A 141 60.01 -45.33 57.75
C GLY A 141 59.63 -45.25 59.24
N ALA A 142 60.57 -44.91 60.12
CA ALA A 142 60.34 -44.84 61.55
C ALA A 142 59.73 -43.48 61.94
N PRO A 143 58.74 -43.45 62.86
CA PRO A 143 58.20 -42.20 63.38
C PRO A 143 59.31 -41.33 63.98
N SER A 144 59.36 -40.07 63.57
CA SER A 144 60.38 -39.11 63.98
C SER A 144 59.74 -37.84 64.54
N ASN A 145 60.51 -37.10 65.34
CA ASN A 145 60.05 -35.80 65.83
C ASN A 145 60.53 -34.72 64.86
N ILE A 146 59.63 -33.85 64.43
CA ILE A 146 59.98 -32.61 63.75
C ILE A 146 59.90 -31.48 64.78
N SER A 147 61.03 -30.81 65.01
CA SER A 147 61.08 -29.61 65.85
C SER A 147 60.18 -28.50 65.29
N PRO A 148 59.66 -27.59 66.14
CA PRO A 148 58.95 -26.42 65.65
C PRO A 148 59.76 -25.66 64.59
N VAL A 149 59.09 -25.29 63.50
CA VAL A 149 59.66 -24.47 62.43
C VAL A 149 59.23 -23.04 62.70
N ASN A 150 60.21 -22.17 62.98
CA ASN A 150 59.98 -20.73 63.13
C ASN A 150 59.40 -20.12 61.85
N GLU A 151 58.85 -18.91 61.93
CA GLU A 151 58.30 -18.20 60.77
C GLU A 151 59.31 -18.16 59.60
N GLN A 152 58.91 -18.78 58.50
CA GLN A 152 59.59 -18.72 57.21
C GLN A 152 58.91 -17.67 56.34
N ASN A 153 59.70 -16.88 55.61
CA ASN A 153 59.19 -15.86 54.69
C ASN A 153 59.53 -16.26 53.25
N PHE A 154 58.50 -16.28 52.41
CA PHE A 154 58.58 -16.56 50.99
C PHE A 154 58.11 -15.31 50.25
N ASP A 155 59.05 -14.44 49.89
CA ASP A 155 58.71 -13.12 49.36
C ASP A 155 58.46 -13.12 47.84
N ASN A 156 58.78 -14.22 47.15
CA ASN A 156 58.74 -14.32 45.68
C ASN A 156 57.99 -15.57 45.17
N VAL A 157 56.75 -15.80 45.61
CA VAL A 157 55.92 -16.86 45.03
C VAL A 157 55.30 -16.35 43.72
N ASP A 158 55.80 -16.82 42.57
CA ASP A 158 55.27 -16.40 41.27
C ASP A 158 53.81 -16.85 41.09
N ILE A 159 52.95 -15.90 40.71
CA ILE A 159 51.54 -16.12 40.36
C ILE A 159 51.34 -15.60 38.94
N ASN A 160 51.42 -16.51 37.97
CA ASN A 160 51.40 -16.18 36.55
C ASN A 160 50.03 -16.48 35.91
N ALA A 161 49.26 -15.41 35.66
CA ALA A 161 48.04 -15.41 34.87
C ALA A 161 48.24 -14.84 33.45
N GLY A 162 49.49 -14.60 33.04
CA GLY A 162 49.85 -13.97 31.75
C GLY A 162 49.43 -14.75 30.50
N ASN A 163 49.05 -16.01 30.64
CA ASN A 163 48.44 -16.78 29.54
C ASN A 163 46.98 -16.41 29.29
N TYR A 164 46.34 -15.70 30.24
CA TYR A 164 44.94 -15.31 30.18
C TYR A 164 44.79 -13.80 29.93
N PHE A 165 45.52 -12.99 30.69
CA PHE A 165 45.42 -11.53 30.62
C PHE A 165 46.73 -10.83 30.99
N GLU A 166 46.90 -9.60 30.50
CA GLU A 166 47.95 -8.66 30.94
C GLU A 166 47.44 -7.78 32.08
N THR A 167 46.25 -7.20 31.92
CA THR A 167 45.58 -6.39 32.95
C THR A 167 44.07 -6.58 32.90
N VAL A 168 43.41 -6.61 34.05
CA VAL A 168 41.96 -6.67 34.19
C VAL A 168 41.52 -5.72 35.29
N THR A 169 40.63 -4.79 34.99
CA THR A 169 39.95 -3.91 35.96
C THR A 169 38.53 -4.40 36.17
N LEU A 170 38.15 -4.62 37.43
CA LEU A 170 36.95 -5.34 37.82
C LEU A 170 35.91 -4.42 38.48
N LEU A 171 34.65 -4.58 38.07
CA LEU A 171 33.50 -4.10 38.84
C LEU A 171 33.23 -5.01 40.04
N ASP A 172 33.33 -6.33 39.83
CA ASP A 172 33.16 -7.36 40.86
C ASP A 172 33.94 -8.64 40.49
N GLY A 173 34.12 -9.53 41.45
CA GLY A 173 34.78 -10.82 41.29
C GLY A 173 35.34 -11.36 42.59
N TYR A 174 35.80 -12.61 42.57
CA TYR A 174 36.37 -13.27 43.76
C TYR A 174 37.71 -13.94 43.48
N LEU A 175 38.57 -13.90 44.48
CA LEU A 175 39.78 -14.69 44.57
C LEU A 175 39.66 -15.64 45.76
N ASP A 176 39.72 -16.93 45.49
CA ASP A 176 39.80 -17.99 46.49
C ASP A 176 41.25 -18.45 46.62
N ILE A 177 41.78 -18.45 47.84
CA ILE A 177 43.02 -19.14 48.19
C ILE A 177 42.65 -20.37 49.01
N LYS A 178 42.97 -21.54 48.48
CA LYS A 178 42.80 -22.82 49.15
C LYS A 178 44.16 -23.43 49.41
N ILE A 179 44.42 -23.80 50.66
CA ILE A 179 45.62 -24.52 51.05
C ILE A 179 45.17 -25.91 51.49
N ASP A 180 45.61 -26.92 50.74
CA ASP A 180 45.47 -28.33 51.08
C ASP A 180 46.78 -28.81 51.71
N ASN A 181 46.79 -28.95 53.02
CA ASN A 181 47.96 -29.35 53.79
C ASN A 181 47.97 -30.87 53.98
N GLN A 182 48.61 -31.61 53.08
CA GLN A 182 48.86 -33.06 53.25
C GLN A 182 50.21 -33.35 53.91
N LEU A 183 50.87 -32.33 54.49
CA LEU A 183 52.05 -32.53 55.32
C LEU A 183 51.65 -33.15 56.67
N PRO A 184 52.52 -33.94 57.31
CA PRO A 184 52.25 -34.57 58.61
C PRO A 184 52.37 -33.59 59.80
N ILE A 185 52.43 -32.29 59.54
CA ILE A 185 52.53 -31.20 60.52
C ILE A 185 51.47 -30.14 60.24
N ALA A 186 51.01 -29.47 61.30
CA ALA A 186 50.11 -28.33 61.15
C ALA A 186 50.86 -27.10 60.63
N LEU A 187 50.19 -26.27 59.84
CA LEU A 187 50.66 -24.95 59.43
C LEU A 187 49.97 -23.91 60.29
N THR A 188 50.71 -22.96 60.86
CA THR A 188 50.16 -21.89 61.70
C THR A 188 50.59 -20.53 61.19
N ASN A 189 49.72 -19.53 61.38
CA ASN A 189 49.92 -18.15 60.94
C ASN A 189 50.35 -18.07 59.47
N VAL A 190 49.64 -18.75 58.58
CA VAL A 190 49.89 -18.63 57.13
C VAL A 190 49.38 -17.28 56.68
N ILE A 191 50.23 -16.27 56.72
CA ILE A 191 49.93 -14.91 56.26
C ILE A 191 50.27 -14.87 54.78
N TYR A 192 49.33 -14.45 53.95
CA TYR A 192 49.59 -14.28 52.53
C TYR A 192 49.22 -12.88 52.08
N GLN A 193 49.97 -12.38 51.12
CA GLN A 193 49.69 -11.15 50.40
C GLN A 193 49.98 -11.38 48.92
N VAL A 194 49.02 -11.06 48.05
CA VAL A 194 49.21 -11.09 46.60
C VAL A 194 49.32 -9.65 46.12
N LYS A 195 50.37 -9.35 45.36
CA LYS A 195 50.61 -8.04 44.75
C LYS A 195 50.75 -8.12 43.25
N ASN A 196 50.30 -7.08 42.59
CA ASN A 196 50.67 -6.79 41.21
C ASN A 196 52.16 -6.46 41.13
N ILE A 197 52.87 -6.99 40.14
CA ILE A 197 54.32 -6.79 40.01
C ILE A 197 54.66 -5.38 39.51
N VAL A 198 53.92 -4.85 38.53
CA VAL A 198 54.23 -3.56 37.89
C VAL A 198 53.77 -2.40 38.76
N SER A 199 52.50 -2.40 39.18
CA SER A 199 51.94 -1.33 40.01
C SER A 199 52.29 -1.42 41.50
N ASN A 200 52.78 -2.58 41.96
CA ASN A 200 53.04 -2.88 43.38
C ASN A 200 51.80 -2.73 44.30
N SER A 201 50.59 -2.69 43.72
CA SER A 201 49.34 -2.64 44.48
C SER A 201 48.99 -4.00 45.07
N ILE A 202 48.48 -4.00 46.30
CA ILE A 202 47.99 -5.22 46.95
C ILE A 202 46.65 -5.61 46.31
N VAL A 203 46.58 -6.84 45.80
CA VAL A 203 45.35 -7.44 45.28
C VAL A 203 44.55 -8.03 46.43
N VAL A 204 45.17 -8.88 47.25
CA VAL A 204 44.54 -9.47 48.44
C VAL A 204 45.57 -9.68 49.56
N GLU A 205 45.10 -9.66 50.80
CA GLU A 205 45.87 -10.03 52.00
C GLU A 205 44.94 -10.68 53.03
N ASP A 206 45.38 -11.79 53.64
CA ASP A 206 44.70 -12.44 54.78
C ASP A 206 45.64 -13.38 55.53
N THR A 207 45.11 -14.06 56.53
CA THR A 207 45.81 -15.06 57.32
C THR A 207 44.96 -16.29 57.60
N PHE A 208 45.57 -17.47 57.46
CA PHE A 208 45.06 -18.70 58.07
C PHE A 208 45.74 -18.89 59.43
N LEU A 209 44.96 -18.83 60.50
CA LEU A 209 45.49 -18.97 61.87
C LEU A 209 46.10 -20.36 62.09
N VAL A 210 45.41 -21.40 61.63
CA VAL A 210 45.88 -22.79 61.68
C VAL A 210 45.26 -23.60 60.54
N ILE A 211 46.06 -24.46 59.93
CA ILE A 211 45.65 -25.50 59.00
C ILE A 211 46.24 -26.82 59.52
N PRO A 212 45.43 -27.67 60.18
CA PRO A 212 45.91 -28.95 60.71
C PRO A 212 46.55 -29.84 59.65
N ALA A 213 47.37 -30.81 60.09
CA ALA A 213 47.92 -31.85 59.22
C ALA A 213 46.79 -32.64 58.54
N PHE A 214 46.98 -32.98 57.26
CA PHE A 214 46.02 -33.72 56.43
C PHE A 214 44.64 -33.06 56.28
N THR A 215 44.58 -31.73 56.34
CA THR A 215 43.34 -30.97 56.18
C THR A 215 43.52 -29.83 55.18
N MET A 216 42.41 -29.22 54.78
CA MET A 216 42.40 -28.06 53.91
C MET A 216 41.65 -26.89 54.51
N ALA A 217 42.02 -25.67 54.09
CA ALA A 217 41.32 -24.45 54.42
C ALA A 217 41.22 -23.54 53.19
N THR A 218 40.10 -22.82 53.06
CA THR A 218 39.86 -21.86 51.97
C THR A 218 39.51 -20.49 52.53
N LYS A 219 40.02 -19.43 51.88
CA LYS A 219 39.65 -18.04 52.11
C LYS A 219 39.22 -17.41 50.79
N THR A 220 38.11 -16.68 50.82
CA THR A 220 37.59 -15.94 49.67
C THR A 220 37.73 -14.45 49.92
N LYS A 221 38.19 -13.71 48.92
CA LYS A 221 38.30 -12.25 48.92
C LYS A 221 37.60 -11.68 47.71
N SER A 222 36.90 -10.56 47.91
CA SER A 222 36.34 -9.79 46.79
C SER A 222 37.45 -9.04 46.06
N LEU A 223 37.30 -8.94 44.75
CA LEU A 223 38.15 -8.20 43.83
C LEU A 223 37.47 -6.95 43.28
N ALA A 224 36.31 -6.57 43.82
CA ALA A 224 35.52 -5.44 43.34
C ALA A 224 36.32 -4.12 43.39
N GLY A 225 36.34 -3.40 42.26
CA GLY A 225 37.04 -2.13 42.11
C GLY A 225 38.56 -2.23 42.02
N LEU A 226 39.13 -3.43 41.92
CA LEU A 226 40.57 -3.63 41.80
C LEU A 226 41.01 -3.82 40.35
N THR A 227 42.26 -3.44 40.07
CA THR A 227 42.98 -3.82 38.84
C THR A 227 43.97 -4.92 39.18
N ILE A 228 43.95 -6.00 38.41
CA ILE A 228 44.80 -7.18 38.56
C ILE A 228 45.70 -7.28 37.34
N GLU A 229 46.97 -7.55 37.56
CA GLU A 229 47.97 -7.77 36.50
C GLU A 229 48.18 -9.27 36.27
N GLY A 230 48.49 -9.64 35.03
CA GLY A 230 48.77 -11.04 34.65
C GLY A 230 50.02 -11.61 35.32
N GLN A 231 50.90 -10.73 35.81
CA GLN A 231 52.08 -11.08 36.58
C GLN A 231 51.89 -10.57 38.01
N MET A 232 51.69 -11.49 38.94
CA MET A 232 51.55 -11.21 40.37
C MET A 232 52.62 -11.95 41.15
N ILE A 233 52.89 -11.45 42.35
CA ILE A 233 53.80 -12.05 43.31
C ILE A 233 53.09 -12.28 44.64
N GLY A 234 53.22 -13.48 45.17
CA GLY A 234 52.77 -13.88 46.49
C GLY A 234 53.88 -13.73 47.52
N LEU A 235 53.58 -13.01 48.60
CA LEU A 235 54.38 -13.00 49.82
C LEU A 235 53.68 -13.91 50.82
N VAL A 236 54.33 -14.97 51.25
CA VAL A 236 53.78 -15.95 52.19
C VAL A 236 54.67 -16.07 53.41
N LYS A 237 54.08 -15.97 54.58
CA LYS A 237 54.73 -16.29 55.85
C LYS A 237 54.07 -17.51 56.44
N ILE A 238 54.87 -18.45 56.94
CA ILE A 238 54.35 -19.72 57.45
C ILE A 238 55.20 -20.20 58.61
N SER A 239 54.54 -20.70 59.66
CA SER A 239 55.19 -21.35 60.79
C SER A 239 54.62 -22.76 60.96
N SER A 240 55.32 -23.61 61.71
CA SER A 240 54.77 -24.88 62.16
C SER A 240 55.15 -25.15 63.61
N PRO A 241 54.24 -25.64 64.46
CA PRO A 241 54.59 -26.12 65.79
C PRO A 241 55.42 -27.43 65.76
N GLY A 242 55.68 -28.00 64.58
CA GLY A 242 56.33 -29.31 64.45
C GLY A 242 55.38 -30.46 64.78
N GLY A 243 55.95 -31.63 65.08
CA GLY A 243 55.17 -32.83 65.38
C GLY A 243 55.99 -33.87 66.13
N ASN A 244 55.33 -34.63 67.01
CA ASN A 244 55.95 -35.71 67.76
C ASN A 244 55.54 -37.06 67.16
N SER A 245 56.50 -37.96 66.95
CA SER A 245 56.28 -39.32 66.45
C SER A 245 55.46 -39.35 65.15
N ILE A 246 55.86 -38.56 64.16
CA ILE A 246 55.20 -38.50 62.85
C ILE A 246 55.96 -39.32 61.81
N THR A 247 55.21 -40.06 61.00
CA THR A 247 55.76 -40.77 59.84
C THR A 247 55.86 -39.79 58.68
N ILE A 248 57.03 -39.72 58.06
CA ILE A 248 57.30 -38.77 56.98
C ILE A 248 57.51 -39.54 55.68
N ASP A 249 56.81 -39.12 54.65
CA ASP A 249 57.11 -39.47 53.27
C ASP A 249 57.44 -38.17 52.53
N THR A 250 58.58 -38.12 51.82
CA THR A 250 59.00 -36.92 51.08
C THR A 250 58.01 -36.54 49.98
N SER A 251 57.12 -37.44 49.56
CA SER A 251 56.03 -37.15 48.61
C SER A 251 54.83 -36.43 49.23
N MET A 252 54.67 -36.45 50.56
CA MET A 252 53.64 -35.67 51.27
C MET A 252 53.82 -34.19 50.96
N ALA A 253 52.75 -33.50 50.58
CA ALA A 253 52.86 -32.15 50.07
C ALA A 253 51.73 -31.25 50.54
N MET A 254 52.03 -29.97 50.67
CA MET A 254 51.00 -28.94 50.68
C MET A 254 50.77 -28.44 49.25
N THR A 255 49.52 -28.13 48.93
CA THR A 255 49.13 -27.52 47.67
C THR A 255 48.39 -26.22 47.95
N ALA A 256 48.84 -25.12 47.35
CA ALA A 256 48.15 -23.85 47.35
C ALA A 256 47.46 -23.66 45.98
N GLU A 257 46.14 -23.53 45.98
CA GLU A 257 45.32 -23.25 44.82
C GLU A 257 44.79 -21.82 44.91
N ILE A 258 45.07 -21.01 43.89
CA ILE A 258 44.47 -19.69 43.70
C ILE A 258 43.46 -19.80 42.57
N THR A 259 42.20 -19.45 42.86
CA THR A 259 41.11 -19.45 41.89
C THR A 259 40.53 -18.05 41.78
N ILE A 260 40.55 -17.47 40.59
CA ILE A 260 39.90 -16.20 40.27
C ILE A 260 38.64 -16.52 39.47
N ARG A 261 37.46 -16.14 39.97
CA ARG A 261 36.17 -16.50 39.38
C ARG A 261 35.13 -15.38 39.48
N ASP A 262 34.02 -15.58 38.75
CA ASP A 262 32.84 -14.71 38.74
C ASP A 262 33.18 -13.25 38.40
N LEU A 263 34.07 -13.07 37.42
CA LEU A 263 34.60 -11.76 37.04
C LEU A 263 33.53 -10.92 36.33
N GLN A 264 33.29 -9.71 36.84
CA GLN A 264 32.58 -8.65 36.12
C GLN A 264 33.60 -7.59 35.70
N ILE A 265 33.95 -7.58 34.42
CA ILE A 265 35.06 -6.79 33.89
C ILE A 265 34.57 -5.41 33.44
N GLU A 266 35.26 -4.35 33.89
CA GLU A 266 35.08 -2.99 33.38
C GLU A 266 35.93 -2.77 32.11
N SER A 267 37.20 -3.20 32.17
CA SER A 267 38.14 -3.19 31.05
C SER A 267 39.22 -4.24 31.26
N ALA A 268 39.74 -4.81 30.17
CA ALA A 268 40.87 -5.73 30.25
C ALA A 268 41.69 -5.73 28.96
N THR A 269 42.99 -5.96 29.11
CA THR A 269 43.85 -6.43 28.03
C THR A 269 44.06 -7.92 28.21
N ALA A 270 43.33 -8.73 27.43
CA ALA A 270 43.23 -10.17 27.64
C ALA A 270 42.99 -10.95 26.34
N ILE A 271 43.15 -12.27 26.41
CA ILE A 271 42.70 -13.17 25.34
C ILE A 271 41.24 -13.52 25.65
N PHE A 272 40.31 -12.87 24.97
CA PHE A 272 38.88 -13.12 25.18
C PHE A 272 38.45 -14.41 24.48
N PRO A 273 37.72 -15.31 25.14
CA PRO A 273 37.11 -16.47 24.49
C PRO A 273 35.95 -16.03 23.59
N GLN A 274 35.55 -16.92 22.67
CA GLN A 274 34.32 -16.74 21.91
C GLN A 274 33.13 -16.64 22.87
N GLN A 275 32.35 -15.55 22.75
CA GLN A 275 31.23 -15.29 23.65
C GLN A 275 30.22 -14.33 23.01
N GLU A 276 28.96 -14.43 23.47
CA GLU A 276 27.94 -13.41 23.21
C GLU A 276 28.17 -12.23 24.14
N ILE A 277 28.27 -11.04 23.55
CA ILE A 277 28.61 -9.80 24.24
C ILE A 277 27.52 -8.74 24.12
N VAL A 278 26.56 -8.96 23.21
CA VAL A 278 25.41 -8.10 22.96
C VAL A 278 24.17 -8.96 22.87
N ASN A 279 23.17 -8.60 23.66
CA ASN A 279 21.82 -9.14 23.59
C ASN A 279 20.83 -8.04 23.92
N ARG A 280 20.04 -7.61 22.94
CA ARG A 280 19.13 -6.47 23.05
C ARG A 280 17.77 -6.79 22.46
N ASN A 281 16.75 -6.43 23.23
CA ASN A 281 15.37 -6.33 22.79
C ASN A 281 15.11 -4.88 22.34
N GLU A 282 14.60 -4.71 21.13
CA GLU A 282 14.34 -3.40 20.53
C GLU A 282 12.87 -3.27 20.16
N ILE A 283 12.20 -2.28 20.72
CA ILE A 283 10.84 -1.87 20.33
C ILE A 283 10.97 -0.51 19.68
N THR A 284 10.50 -0.37 18.43
CA THR A 284 10.62 0.89 17.70
C THR A 284 9.35 1.26 16.97
N SER A 285 9.09 2.56 16.87
CA SER A 285 7.93 3.15 16.23
C SER A 285 8.27 3.84 14.91
N PHE A 286 7.45 3.59 13.89
CA PHE A 286 7.33 4.46 12.73
C PHE A 286 6.66 5.76 13.16
N GLN A 287 7.31 6.89 12.87
CA GLN A 287 6.75 8.21 13.12
C GLN A 287 5.84 8.60 11.96
N ILE A 288 4.57 8.20 12.07
CA ILE A 288 3.51 8.49 11.10
C ILE A 288 2.42 9.24 11.86
N GLN A 289 2.07 10.45 11.39
CA GLN A 289 1.29 11.46 12.12
C GLN A 289 -0.03 10.95 12.74
N ASP A 290 -1.18 11.24 12.13
CA ASP A 290 -2.51 10.90 12.68
C ASP A 290 -2.94 9.47 12.35
N ILE A 291 -2.04 8.67 11.76
CA ILE A 291 -2.29 7.32 11.29
C ILE A 291 -1.79 6.33 12.35
N GLN A 292 -2.63 5.34 12.68
CA GLN A 292 -2.29 4.27 13.61
C GLN A 292 -2.35 2.93 12.86
N LEU A 293 -1.24 2.54 12.23
CA LEU A 293 -1.15 1.27 11.51
C LEU A 293 -0.98 0.11 12.50
N SER A 294 -1.69 -0.98 12.22
CA SER A 294 -1.57 -2.27 12.90
C SER A 294 -0.84 -3.29 12.04
N LYS A 295 -0.86 -3.14 10.72
CA LYS A 295 -0.21 -4.07 9.79
C LYS A 295 0.12 -3.41 8.46
N ILE A 296 1.27 -3.78 7.91
CA ILE A 296 1.68 -3.47 6.53
C ILE A 296 2.10 -4.77 5.85
N THR A 297 1.67 -4.99 4.61
CA THR A 297 2.28 -5.99 3.73
C THR A 297 3.06 -5.23 2.67
N ALA A 298 4.37 -5.46 2.59
CA ALA A 298 5.23 -4.74 1.67
C ALA A 298 5.10 -5.30 0.24
N ARG A 299 4.73 -4.43 -0.71
CA ARG A 299 4.83 -4.71 -2.15
C ARG A 299 6.26 -4.51 -2.64
N THR A 300 6.88 -3.41 -2.22
CA THR A 300 8.30 -3.11 -2.44
C THR A 300 8.88 -2.44 -1.21
N GLY A 301 10.19 -2.53 -1.03
CA GLY A 301 10.90 -1.83 0.03
C GLY A 301 12.26 -2.45 0.31
N MET A 302 13.18 -1.65 0.83
CA MET A 302 14.53 -2.09 1.18
C MET A 302 14.87 -1.65 2.60
N ILE A 303 15.52 -2.53 3.35
CA ILE A 303 16.17 -2.18 4.60
C ILE A 303 17.68 -2.08 4.33
N ASN A 304 18.24 -0.88 4.52
CA ASN A 304 19.68 -0.64 4.47
C ASN A 304 20.21 -0.66 5.90
N ILE A 305 21.26 -1.45 6.14
CA ILE A 305 21.81 -1.64 7.48
C ILE A 305 23.28 -1.29 7.44
N ASP A 306 23.67 -0.32 8.25
CA ASP A 306 25.06 -0.01 8.52
C ASP A 306 25.39 -0.47 9.94
N VAL A 307 26.41 -1.31 10.07
CA VAL A 307 26.88 -1.80 11.37
C VAL A 307 28.31 -1.39 11.57
N TYR A 308 28.60 -0.72 12.69
CA TYR A 308 29.92 -0.27 13.07
C TYR A 308 30.36 -1.02 14.33
N ASN A 309 31.61 -1.48 14.34
CA ASN A 309 32.21 -2.22 15.44
C ASN A 309 33.42 -1.45 16.00
N THR A 310 33.40 -1.08 17.28
CA THR A 310 34.57 -0.47 17.94
C THR A 310 35.50 -1.50 18.57
N ILE A 311 35.07 -2.75 18.68
CA ILE A 311 35.79 -3.82 19.36
C ILE A 311 36.94 -4.31 18.48
N PRO A 312 38.16 -4.50 19.01
CA PRO A 312 39.32 -5.02 18.28
C PRO A 312 39.23 -6.54 18.02
N GLU A 313 38.03 -7.08 17.88
CA GLU A 313 37.75 -8.47 17.52
C GLU A 313 36.71 -8.56 16.42
N THR A 314 36.72 -9.67 15.67
CA THR A 314 35.71 -9.91 14.63
C THR A 314 34.37 -10.17 15.31
N MET A 315 33.33 -9.48 14.86
CA MET A 315 32.02 -9.53 15.50
C MET A 315 30.96 -10.09 14.54
N HIS A 316 30.21 -11.07 15.02
CA HIS A 316 29.07 -11.68 14.32
C HIS A 316 27.77 -11.20 14.96
N PHE A 317 26.90 -10.58 14.16
CA PHE A 317 25.59 -10.17 14.65
C PHE A 317 24.46 -10.95 13.99
N ASN A 318 23.35 -11.03 14.72
CA ASN A 318 22.08 -11.55 14.25
C ASN A 318 20.95 -10.59 14.68
N TYR A 319 20.35 -9.95 13.69
CA TYR A 319 19.18 -9.09 13.84
C TYR A 319 17.93 -9.83 13.37
N ILE A 320 16.95 -10.01 14.26
CA ILE A 320 15.68 -10.64 13.96
C ILE A 320 14.56 -9.64 14.24
N MET A 321 13.85 -9.21 13.20
CA MET A 321 12.64 -8.41 13.34
C MET A 321 11.43 -9.34 13.45
N HIS A 322 11.11 -9.76 14.67
CA HIS A 322 10.05 -10.74 14.97
C HIS A 322 8.67 -10.34 14.43
N SER A 323 8.39 -9.04 14.42
CA SER A 323 7.11 -8.53 13.89
C SER A 323 7.00 -8.61 12.37
N ALA A 324 8.09 -8.81 11.63
CA ALA A 324 8.08 -8.90 10.17
C ALA A 324 8.25 -10.35 9.72
N THR A 325 7.25 -10.91 9.03
CA THR A 325 7.28 -12.31 8.59
C THR A 325 6.97 -12.47 7.11
N LYS A 326 7.57 -13.48 6.48
CA LYS A 326 7.23 -13.94 5.13
C LYS A 326 7.04 -15.45 5.17
N ASN A 327 5.85 -15.92 4.81
CA ASN A 327 5.45 -17.33 4.93
C ASN A 327 5.66 -17.89 6.36
N GLY A 328 5.39 -17.06 7.38
CA GLY A 328 5.57 -17.42 8.79
C GLY A 328 7.00 -17.32 9.34
N ASN A 329 8.01 -17.14 8.48
CA ASN A 329 9.40 -16.98 8.93
C ASN A 329 9.73 -15.51 9.23
N PRO A 330 10.35 -15.18 10.37
CA PRO A 330 10.72 -13.82 10.71
C PRO A 330 11.82 -13.28 9.78
N LEU A 331 11.89 -11.94 9.67
CA LEU A 331 12.94 -11.25 8.95
C LEU A 331 14.24 -11.34 9.73
N THR A 332 15.18 -12.14 9.23
CA THR A 332 16.52 -12.31 9.81
C THR A 332 17.59 -11.70 8.92
N ILE A 333 18.51 -10.97 9.55
CA ILE A 333 19.66 -10.35 8.92
C ILE A 333 20.88 -10.61 9.80
N ASN A 334 21.86 -11.29 9.24
CA ASN A 334 23.11 -11.62 9.90
C ASN A 334 24.29 -11.06 9.11
N GLY A 335 25.42 -10.87 9.80
CA GLY A 335 26.63 -10.37 9.18
C GLY A 335 27.84 -10.48 10.08
N THR A 336 29.01 -10.32 9.47
CA THR A 336 30.30 -10.30 10.15
C THR A 336 30.95 -8.94 9.93
N VAL A 337 31.25 -8.25 11.01
CA VAL A 337 31.93 -6.95 11.01
C VAL A 337 33.38 -7.18 11.40
N PRO A 338 34.36 -6.71 10.62
CA PRO A 338 35.78 -6.86 10.95
C PRO A 338 36.15 -6.24 12.32
N PRO A 339 37.32 -6.56 12.89
CA PRO A 339 37.86 -5.85 14.05
C PRO A 339 38.04 -4.35 13.79
N SER A 340 37.94 -3.54 14.84
CA SER A 340 38.38 -2.13 14.78
C SER A 340 39.90 -2.05 14.51
N GLN A 341 40.34 -0.96 13.87
CA GLN A 341 41.75 -0.77 13.48
C GLN A 341 42.27 0.58 13.97
N GLY A 342 43.34 0.56 14.77
CA GLY A 342 43.99 1.79 15.26
C GLY A 342 43.07 2.70 16.08
N GLY A 343 42.10 2.13 16.80
CA GLY A 343 41.08 2.86 17.56
C GLY A 343 39.93 3.44 16.71
N LEU A 344 39.90 3.17 15.41
CA LEU A 344 38.79 3.54 14.52
C LEU A 344 37.85 2.37 14.33
N ALA A 345 36.54 2.65 14.39
CA ALA A 345 35.51 1.65 14.14
C ALA A 345 35.60 1.11 12.71
N SER A 346 35.47 -0.21 12.57
CA SER A 346 35.21 -0.86 11.28
C SER A 346 33.70 -0.80 10.98
N HIS A 347 33.31 -1.02 9.73
CA HIS A 347 31.90 -1.08 9.36
C HIS A 347 31.62 -2.01 8.18
N ILE A 348 30.36 -2.42 8.06
CA ILE A 348 29.79 -3.04 6.86
C ILE A 348 28.43 -2.41 6.54
N THR A 349 28.02 -2.52 5.29
CA THR A 349 26.67 -2.17 4.83
C THR A 349 26.00 -3.40 4.22
N LEU A 350 24.77 -3.68 4.63
CA LEU A 350 23.91 -4.74 4.09
C LEU A 350 22.62 -4.14 3.55
N ILE A 351 22.05 -4.78 2.54
CA ILE A 351 20.76 -4.38 1.97
C ILE A 351 19.86 -5.60 1.91
N LYS A 352 18.65 -5.48 2.46
CA LYS A 352 17.65 -6.55 2.50
C LYS A 352 16.35 -6.10 1.83
N ASN A 353 15.94 -6.81 0.78
CA ASN A 353 14.62 -6.64 0.19
C ASN A 353 13.54 -7.23 1.13
N ILE A 354 12.48 -6.46 1.36
CA ILE A 354 11.34 -6.82 2.21
C ILE A 354 10.04 -7.06 1.43
N GLU A 355 10.09 -7.17 0.10
CA GLU A 355 8.96 -7.57 -0.73
C GLU A 355 8.29 -8.86 -0.21
N GLY A 356 6.97 -8.81 -0.06
CA GLY A 356 6.13 -9.89 0.44
C GLY A 356 6.22 -10.13 1.94
N TYR A 357 6.98 -9.34 2.70
CA TYR A 357 6.93 -9.39 4.16
C TYR A 357 5.68 -8.69 4.68
N THR A 358 5.03 -9.32 5.64
CA THR A 358 4.00 -8.73 6.50
C THR A 358 4.63 -8.25 7.79
N ILE A 359 4.55 -6.94 8.06
CA ILE A 359 5.02 -6.30 9.27
C ILE A 359 3.82 -6.03 10.18
N ASN A 360 3.80 -6.69 11.33
CA ASN A 360 2.88 -6.38 12.42
C ASN A 360 3.36 -5.13 13.15
N LEU A 361 2.48 -4.12 13.26
CA LEU A 361 2.80 -2.82 13.85
C LEU A 361 2.18 -2.62 15.23
N LYS A 362 1.80 -3.71 15.89
CA LYS A 362 1.22 -3.72 17.24
C LYS A 362 2.25 -3.95 18.35
N GLY A 363 3.54 -3.80 18.03
CA GLY A 363 4.64 -3.93 18.98
C GLY A 363 4.90 -5.36 19.42
N ILE A 364 5.35 -5.51 20.67
CA ILE A 364 5.68 -6.79 21.30
C ILE A 364 4.43 -7.51 21.85
N GLY A 365 3.37 -6.77 22.20
CA GLY A 365 2.18 -7.30 22.87
C GLY A 365 1.55 -8.54 22.22
N PRO A 366 1.32 -8.60 20.89
CA PRO A 366 0.79 -9.79 20.25
C PRO A 366 1.68 -11.03 20.36
N LEU A 367 3.00 -10.85 20.48
CA LEU A 367 3.94 -11.94 20.67
C LEU A 367 3.91 -12.42 22.13
N GLU A 368 3.88 -11.50 23.09
CA GLU A 368 3.88 -11.85 24.52
C GLU A 368 2.59 -12.55 24.96
N GLN A 369 1.45 -12.20 24.36
CA GLN A 369 0.18 -12.91 24.57
C GLN A 369 0.28 -14.41 24.24
N VAL A 370 1.24 -14.80 23.39
CA VAL A 370 1.47 -16.20 22.97
C VAL A 370 2.69 -16.81 23.67
N GLN A 371 3.77 -16.04 23.84
CA GLN A 371 5.08 -16.55 24.24
C GLN A 371 5.49 -16.21 25.68
N GLY A 372 4.69 -15.41 26.40
CA GLY A 372 5.04 -14.90 27.72
C GLY A 372 5.80 -13.58 27.66
N ASP A 373 6.27 -13.10 28.80
CA ASP A 373 7.06 -11.87 28.94
C ASP A 373 8.41 -12.02 28.21
N LEU A 374 8.59 -11.29 27.11
CA LEU A 374 9.75 -11.40 26.22
C LEU A 374 10.82 -10.33 26.52
N ASP A 375 10.44 -9.24 27.17
CA ASP A 375 11.36 -8.17 27.57
C ASP A 375 11.79 -8.25 29.05
N ASN A 376 11.24 -9.20 29.81
CA ASN A 376 11.48 -9.48 31.23
C ASN A 376 11.08 -8.32 32.16
N ASN A 377 10.03 -7.56 31.81
CA ASN A 377 9.51 -6.46 32.63
C ASN A 377 8.51 -6.91 33.72
N GLY A 378 8.13 -8.18 33.73
CA GLY A 378 7.20 -8.81 34.67
C GLY A 378 5.71 -8.69 34.30
N ILE A 379 5.36 -8.16 33.13
CA ILE A 379 3.98 -8.00 32.63
C ILE A 379 3.86 -8.39 31.15
N ILE A 380 2.65 -8.74 30.71
CA ILE A 380 2.33 -8.88 29.28
C ILE A 380 1.95 -7.49 28.75
N ASN A 381 2.73 -6.97 27.82
CA ASN A 381 2.50 -5.69 27.19
C ASN A 381 1.21 -5.70 26.35
N GLN A 382 0.53 -4.56 26.32
CA GLN A 382 -0.62 -4.35 25.45
C GLN A 382 -0.18 -4.07 24.01
N ASP A 383 -1.08 -4.27 23.06
CA ASP A 383 -0.87 -3.86 21.67
C ASP A 383 -0.56 -2.36 21.61
N THR A 384 0.42 -1.99 20.81
CA THR A 384 0.77 -0.61 20.50
C THR A 384 0.40 -0.27 19.05
N ILE A 385 0.84 0.86 18.52
CA ILE A 385 0.55 1.31 17.14
C ILE A 385 1.83 1.75 16.46
N ASN A 386 1.93 1.54 15.15
CA ASN A 386 3.09 1.91 14.35
C ASN A 386 4.41 1.32 14.85
N THR A 387 4.39 0.29 15.70
CA THR A 387 5.57 -0.20 16.41
C THR A 387 5.87 -1.64 16.08
N PHE A 388 7.14 -2.00 15.99
CA PHE A 388 7.58 -3.37 15.81
C PHE A 388 8.59 -3.77 16.87
N TYR A 389 8.77 -5.07 17.05
CA TYR A 389 9.71 -5.69 17.97
C TYR A 389 10.79 -6.45 17.18
N ALA A 390 12.03 -6.29 17.62
CA ALA A 390 13.21 -6.94 17.08
C ALA A 390 14.20 -7.33 18.19
N THR A 391 15.10 -8.25 17.88
CA THR A 391 16.22 -8.63 18.74
C THR A 391 17.54 -8.49 17.99
N LEU A 392 18.55 -7.93 18.65
CA LEU A 392 19.92 -7.88 18.16
C LEU A 392 20.81 -8.68 19.11
N THR A 393 21.43 -9.74 18.61
CA THR A 393 22.50 -10.44 19.32
C THR A 393 23.83 -10.25 18.59
N GLY A 394 24.93 -10.24 19.35
CA GLY A 394 26.28 -10.05 18.84
C GLY A 394 27.28 -10.90 19.62
N SER A 395 28.13 -11.63 18.91
CA SER A 395 29.22 -12.42 19.48
C SER A 395 30.55 -12.04 18.87
N ILE A 396 31.63 -12.20 19.63
CA ILE A 396 33.00 -12.07 19.11
C ILE A 396 33.61 -13.45 18.94
N ASP A 397 34.46 -13.57 17.93
CA ASP A 397 35.42 -14.67 17.85
C ASP A 397 36.67 -14.31 18.67
N SER A 398 37.36 -15.34 19.20
CA SER A 398 38.67 -15.14 19.82
C SER A 398 39.75 -15.08 18.74
N SER A 399 40.51 -13.99 18.66
CA SER A 399 41.70 -13.95 17.80
C SER A 399 42.88 -14.77 18.36
N GLY A 400 42.79 -15.20 19.62
CA GLY A 400 43.90 -15.82 20.37
C GLY A 400 45.00 -14.83 20.77
N ASN A 401 44.85 -13.54 20.45
CA ASN A 401 45.80 -12.49 20.83
C ASN A 401 45.27 -11.69 22.02
N MET A 402 46.17 -11.05 22.76
CA MET A 402 45.76 -10.08 23.76
C MET A 402 45.22 -8.83 23.07
N VAL A 403 43.99 -8.47 23.41
CA VAL A 403 43.31 -7.27 22.91
C VAL A 403 42.74 -6.49 24.08
N HIS A 404 42.65 -5.17 23.92
CA HIS A 404 42.06 -4.30 24.93
C HIS A 404 40.57 -4.08 24.63
N ILE A 405 39.69 -4.51 25.53
CA ILE A 405 38.23 -4.31 25.45
C ILE A 405 37.73 -3.68 26.75
N ASN A 406 36.82 -2.72 26.65
CA ASN A 406 36.18 -2.10 27.81
C ASN A 406 34.68 -1.88 27.58
N LEU A 407 33.90 -1.67 28.65
CA LEU A 407 32.43 -1.51 28.55
C LEU A 407 31.94 -0.26 27.79
N GLN A 408 32.81 0.66 27.37
CA GLN A 408 32.44 1.74 26.43
C GLN A 408 32.51 1.30 24.97
N ASP A 409 33.17 0.17 24.67
CA ASP A 409 33.09 -0.43 23.35
C ASP A 409 31.65 -0.82 23.02
N SER A 410 31.33 -0.73 21.73
CA SER A 410 29.97 -0.87 21.27
C SER A 410 29.88 -1.34 19.83
N ILE A 411 28.68 -1.85 19.54
CA ILE A 411 28.20 -2.04 18.18
C ILE A 411 27.17 -0.95 17.94
N TYR A 412 27.40 -0.14 16.91
CA TYR A 412 26.39 0.80 16.44
C TYR A 412 25.68 0.22 15.22
N PHE A 413 24.37 0.07 15.33
CA PHE A 413 23.51 -0.54 14.32
C PHE A 413 22.54 0.51 13.81
N ASN A 414 22.60 0.81 12.52
CA ASN A 414 21.72 1.78 11.87
C ASN A 414 20.91 1.10 10.77
N CYS A 415 19.59 1.09 10.91
CA CYS A 415 18.64 0.39 10.07
C CYS A 415 17.68 1.39 9.42
N THR A 416 17.73 1.51 8.10
CA THR A 416 16.93 2.46 7.31
C THR A 416 15.96 1.72 6.41
N PHE A 417 14.66 1.86 6.70
CA PHE A 417 13.58 1.45 5.83
C PHE A 417 13.42 2.50 4.73
N SER A 418 13.52 2.08 3.47
CA SER A 418 13.47 2.97 2.32
C SER A 418 12.53 2.44 1.23
N ASN A 419 11.84 3.37 0.55
CA ASN A 419 10.96 3.09 -0.59
C ASN A 419 9.89 2.01 -0.30
N LEU A 420 9.35 2.01 0.92
CA LEU A 420 8.30 1.08 1.32
C LEU A 420 6.98 1.46 0.65
N THR A 421 6.56 0.66 -0.34
CA THR A 421 5.22 0.75 -0.93
C THR A 421 4.40 -0.46 -0.45
N PRO A 422 3.25 -0.25 0.19
CA PRO A 422 2.43 -1.33 0.68
C PRO A 422 1.60 -1.99 -0.42
N ASP A 423 1.43 -3.30 -0.31
CA ASP A 423 0.41 -4.07 -1.04
C ASP A 423 -0.92 -4.07 -0.26
N TYR A 424 -0.82 -4.02 1.07
CA TYR A 424 -1.95 -3.95 1.98
C TYR A 424 -1.55 -3.19 3.25
N VAL A 425 -2.46 -2.38 3.76
CA VAL A 425 -2.34 -1.70 5.06
C VAL A 425 -3.60 -1.90 5.88
N GLU A 426 -3.44 -1.96 7.20
CA GLU A 426 -4.54 -2.07 8.16
C GLU A 426 -4.27 -1.20 9.38
N GLY A 427 -5.33 -0.66 9.98
CA GLY A 427 -5.27 0.11 11.22
C GLY A 427 -6.33 1.21 11.27
N PHE A 428 -5.95 2.39 11.73
CA PHE A 428 -6.73 3.61 11.62
C PHE A 428 -5.97 4.55 10.69
N LEU A 429 -6.54 4.85 9.52
CA LEU A 429 -5.84 5.59 8.46
C LEU A 429 -5.86 7.12 8.67
N GLY A 430 -6.07 7.54 9.91
CA GLY A 430 -6.11 8.93 10.30
C GLY A 430 -7.35 9.66 9.82
N LYS A 431 -7.25 10.99 9.87
CA LYS A 431 -8.25 11.92 9.36
C LYS A 431 -7.56 12.83 8.39
N ASP A 432 -7.93 12.71 7.12
CA ASP A 432 -7.42 13.57 6.09
C ASP A 432 -8.57 14.20 5.32
N THR A 433 -8.29 15.32 4.68
CA THR A 433 -9.20 16.09 3.86
C THR A 433 -8.58 16.28 2.49
N ILE A 434 -9.15 15.61 1.50
CA ILE A 434 -8.73 15.69 0.12
C ILE A 434 -9.67 16.65 -0.60
N THR A 435 -9.11 17.67 -1.24
CA THR A 435 -9.88 18.63 -2.04
C THR A 435 -9.52 18.46 -3.51
N GLU A 436 -10.53 18.38 -4.36
CA GLU A 436 -10.38 18.26 -5.81
C GLU A 436 -11.26 19.30 -6.51
N GLN A 437 -10.67 20.00 -7.48
CA GLN A 437 -11.37 20.97 -8.32
C GLN A 437 -11.03 20.73 -9.79
N SER A 438 -12.06 20.61 -10.64
CA SER A 438 -11.86 20.36 -12.07
C SER A 438 -13.04 20.83 -12.91
N GLU A 439 -12.80 20.94 -14.22
CA GLU A 439 -13.82 21.18 -15.25
C GLU A 439 -13.76 20.04 -16.27
N ILE A 440 -14.90 19.38 -16.50
CA ILE A 440 -15.03 18.30 -17.49
C ILE A 440 -15.97 18.74 -18.62
N SER A 441 -15.66 18.27 -19.83
CA SER A 441 -16.59 18.39 -20.96
C SER A 441 -17.76 17.43 -20.76
N TYR A 442 -18.97 17.95 -20.87
CA TYR A 442 -20.20 17.21 -20.66
C TYR A 442 -21.28 17.78 -21.56
N ASN A 443 -21.51 17.14 -22.70
CA ASN A 443 -22.56 17.56 -23.63
C ASN A 443 -23.63 16.46 -23.72
N ILE A 444 -24.81 16.78 -23.23
CA ILE A 444 -25.95 15.87 -23.15
C ILE A 444 -26.56 15.64 -24.53
N LEU A 445 -26.55 16.64 -25.40
CA LEU A 445 -27.23 16.61 -26.71
C LEU A 445 -26.41 17.35 -27.76
N PRO A 446 -25.24 16.83 -28.16
CA PRO A 446 -24.31 17.54 -29.05
C PRO A 446 -24.90 17.85 -30.43
N GLU A 447 -25.85 17.05 -30.89
CA GLU A 447 -26.50 17.21 -32.20
C GLU A 447 -27.61 18.27 -32.22
N LEU A 448 -27.99 18.81 -31.05
CA LEU A 448 -29.11 19.75 -30.89
C LEU A 448 -28.63 21.17 -30.54
N GLU A 449 -27.46 21.57 -31.05
CA GLU A 449 -26.91 22.91 -30.83
C GLU A 449 -27.89 24.01 -31.28
N GLY A 450 -28.17 24.98 -30.40
CA GLY A 450 -29.14 26.06 -30.65
C GLY A 450 -30.62 25.70 -30.43
N ALA A 451 -30.94 24.45 -30.07
CA ALA A 451 -32.29 24.07 -29.69
C ALA A 451 -32.71 24.69 -28.35
N SER A 452 -33.99 25.04 -28.23
CA SER A 452 -34.61 25.45 -26.96
C SER A 452 -35.34 24.24 -26.38
N ILE A 453 -34.74 23.58 -25.39
CA ILE A 453 -35.32 22.41 -24.74
C ILE A 453 -35.49 22.69 -23.25
N ASN A 454 -36.68 22.38 -22.73
CA ASN A 454 -36.98 22.42 -21.31
C ASN A 454 -37.53 21.07 -20.83
N PHE A 455 -36.81 20.45 -19.91
CA PHE A 455 -37.14 19.19 -19.24
C PHE A 455 -37.88 19.45 -17.93
N ASN A 456 -38.89 18.61 -17.63
CA ASN A 456 -39.68 18.76 -16.41
C ASN A 456 -38.95 18.28 -15.15
N ASP A 457 -38.46 17.03 -15.16
CA ASP A 457 -37.97 16.34 -13.95
C ASP A 457 -36.68 15.57 -14.23
N VAL A 458 -35.57 16.27 -14.41
CA VAL A 458 -34.26 15.60 -14.52
C VAL A 458 -33.86 15.01 -13.17
N LYS A 459 -33.46 13.73 -13.18
CA LYS A 459 -32.87 13.06 -12.02
C LYS A 459 -31.37 13.01 -12.22
N VAL A 460 -30.62 13.44 -11.22
CA VAL A 460 -29.15 13.30 -11.24
C VAL A 460 -28.74 12.55 -10.01
N SER A 461 -27.88 11.55 -10.20
CA SER A 461 -27.32 10.75 -9.13
C SER A 461 -25.81 10.89 -9.15
N LEU A 462 -25.24 11.36 -8.05
CA LEU A 462 -23.81 11.25 -7.80
C LEU A 462 -23.55 9.90 -7.15
N VAL A 463 -22.88 9.02 -7.88
CA VAL A 463 -22.58 7.64 -7.46
C VAL A 463 -21.13 7.56 -7.06
N VAL A 464 -20.87 7.17 -5.81
CA VAL A 464 -19.52 6.96 -5.27
C VAL A 464 -19.34 5.48 -4.96
N SER A 465 -18.41 4.87 -5.68
CA SER A 465 -17.95 3.49 -5.46
C SER A 465 -16.70 3.53 -4.58
N ASN A 466 -16.76 2.92 -3.39
CA ASN A 466 -15.66 2.89 -2.44
C ASN A 466 -15.12 1.46 -2.26
N GLN A 467 -13.89 1.22 -2.70
CA GLN A 467 -13.13 -0.02 -2.45
C GLN A 467 -12.17 0.13 -1.27
N VAL A 468 -11.98 1.34 -0.77
CA VAL A 468 -11.08 1.63 0.35
C VAL A 468 -11.82 1.40 1.65
N GLY A 469 -11.23 0.65 2.58
CA GLY A 469 -11.77 0.28 3.88
C GLY A 469 -11.94 1.42 4.88
N VAL A 470 -12.26 2.64 4.45
CA VAL A 470 -12.41 3.83 5.29
C VAL A 470 -13.79 4.46 5.08
N ASN A 471 -14.44 4.85 6.17
CA ASN A 471 -15.66 5.65 6.07
C ASN A 471 -15.27 7.07 5.69
N ALA A 472 -15.98 7.68 4.75
CA ALA A 472 -15.70 9.03 4.30
C ALA A 472 -16.96 9.89 4.24
N SER A 473 -16.78 11.20 4.09
CA SER A 473 -17.85 12.11 3.70
C SER A 473 -17.40 13.01 2.56
N LEU A 474 -18.27 13.16 1.56
CA LEU A 474 -18.07 14.03 0.41
C LEU A 474 -18.88 15.31 0.62
N LYS A 475 -18.20 16.44 0.64
CA LYS A 475 -18.80 17.76 0.63
C LYS A 475 -18.64 18.38 -0.76
N ILE A 476 -19.74 18.82 -1.35
CA ILE A 476 -19.73 19.61 -2.59
C ILE A 476 -19.60 21.08 -2.17
N ASN A 477 -18.45 21.70 -2.42
CA ASN A 477 -18.26 23.13 -2.14
C ASN A 477 -18.89 23.97 -3.26
N GLU A 478 -18.65 23.57 -4.51
CA GLU A 478 -19.24 24.18 -5.70
C GLU A 478 -19.51 23.10 -6.74
N LEU A 479 -20.66 23.17 -7.38
CA LEU A 479 -20.92 22.44 -8.62
C LEU A 479 -21.66 23.40 -9.53
N LYS A 480 -21.17 23.60 -10.75
CA LYS A 480 -21.86 24.43 -11.73
C LYS A 480 -21.78 23.82 -13.11
N THR A 481 -22.77 24.18 -13.90
CA THR A 481 -22.92 23.78 -15.28
C THR A 481 -22.76 25.02 -16.15
N ILE A 482 -22.11 24.87 -17.30
CA ILE A 482 -21.82 25.96 -18.23
C ILE A 482 -22.29 25.50 -19.60
N ASN A 483 -22.96 26.41 -20.31
CA ASN A 483 -23.19 26.29 -21.75
C ASN A 483 -22.36 27.38 -22.43
N SER A 484 -21.27 26.99 -23.09
CA SER A 484 -20.35 27.94 -23.71
C SER A 484 -20.91 28.59 -24.97
N THR A 485 -21.90 27.97 -25.64
CA THR A 485 -22.52 28.50 -26.86
C THR A 485 -23.36 29.76 -26.62
N ASN A 486 -24.01 29.85 -25.45
CA ASN A 486 -24.87 30.97 -25.07
C ASN A 486 -24.40 31.71 -23.81
N SER A 487 -23.22 31.33 -23.28
CA SER A 487 -22.60 31.90 -22.07
C SER A 487 -23.47 31.80 -20.81
N GLN A 488 -24.43 30.86 -20.75
CA GLN A 488 -25.21 30.61 -19.54
C GLN A 488 -24.41 29.78 -18.54
N THR A 489 -24.63 30.05 -17.25
CA THR A 489 -24.05 29.29 -16.15
C THR A 489 -25.11 29.12 -15.06
N ALA A 490 -25.18 27.93 -14.48
CA ALA A 490 -26.07 27.61 -13.38
C ALA A 490 -25.29 26.91 -12.26
N ASN A 491 -25.37 27.47 -11.05
CA ASN A 491 -24.72 26.94 -9.85
C ASN A 491 -25.69 26.07 -9.06
N LEU A 492 -25.19 24.95 -8.52
CA LEU A 492 -25.95 24.05 -7.68
C LEU A 492 -26.23 24.71 -6.32
N SER A 493 -27.50 24.76 -5.97
CA SER A 493 -27.97 25.00 -4.60
C SER A 493 -28.48 23.66 -4.07
N ILE A 494 -27.91 23.20 -2.97
CA ILE A 494 -28.25 21.92 -2.32
C ILE A 494 -28.61 22.15 -0.85
N SER A 495 -29.56 21.40 -0.31
CA SER A 495 -29.98 21.53 1.07
C SER A 495 -28.89 21.07 2.06
N GLN A 496 -28.80 21.75 3.22
CA GLN A 496 -27.78 21.51 4.25
C GLN A 496 -27.83 20.08 4.85
N GLY A 497 -28.99 19.41 4.82
CA GLY A 497 -29.14 18.04 5.32
C GLY A 497 -28.66 16.95 4.36
N VAL A 498 -28.28 17.32 3.14
CA VAL A 498 -27.88 16.40 2.06
C VAL A 498 -26.38 16.52 1.75
N ASN A 499 -25.78 17.69 2.01
CA ASN A 499 -24.37 17.99 1.82
C ASN A 499 -23.76 18.40 3.18
N PRO A 500 -22.87 17.58 3.79
CA PRO A 500 -22.09 16.50 3.18
C PRO A 500 -22.83 15.16 3.05
N PHE A 501 -22.39 14.38 2.07
CA PHE A 501 -22.86 13.04 1.75
C PHE A 501 -21.94 11.97 2.35
N ASN A 502 -22.49 10.97 3.05
CA ASN A 502 -21.71 9.91 3.68
C ASN A 502 -21.36 8.80 2.69
N ILE A 503 -20.14 8.29 2.78
CA ILE A 503 -19.60 7.18 1.99
C ILE A 503 -19.22 6.07 2.97
N ALA A 504 -19.94 4.96 2.93
CA ALA A 504 -19.66 3.81 3.78
C ALA A 504 -18.42 3.05 3.30
N LYS A 505 -17.68 2.43 4.21
CA LYS A 505 -16.59 1.50 3.88
C LYS A 505 -17.06 0.10 3.48
N PRO A 506 -16.35 -0.62 2.59
CA PRO A 506 -16.60 -2.02 2.29
C PRO A 506 -16.12 -2.94 3.43
N GLY A 507 -16.53 -4.21 3.34
CA GLY A 507 -15.98 -5.28 4.18
C GLY A 507 -14.60 -5.71 3.70
N ASN A 508 -13.71 -6.04 4.64
CA ASN A 508 -12.39 -6.57 4.32
C ASN A 508 -12.48 -8.07 3.98
N PRO A 509 -12.00 -8.55 2.81
CA PRO A 509 -11.96 -9.97 2.49
C PRO A 509 -10.87 -10.73 3.24
N PHE A 510 -9.93 -10.01 3.88
CA PHE A 510 -8.74 -10.55 4.55
C PHE A 510 -7.87 -11.45 3.67
N ASN A 511 -7.95 -11.27 2.35
CA ASN A 511 -7.18 -12.01 1.37
C ASN A 511 -6.85 -11.09 0.18
N PRO A 512 -5.56 -10.82 -0.10
CA PRO A 512 -5.16 -9.95 -1.20
C PRO A 512 -5.48 -10.52 -2.59
N ASP A 513 -5.76 -11.83 -2.71
CA ASP A 513 -6.15 -12.47 -3.98
C ASP A 513 -7.66 -12.30 -4.30
N ILE A 514 -8.42 -11.65 -3.42
CA ILE A 514 -9.86 -11.42 -3.58
C ILE A 514 -10.12 -9.92 -3.75
N ASP A 515 -10.69 -9.56 -4.90
CA ASP A 515 -11.08 -8.17 -5.18
C ASP A 515 -12.09 -7.65 -4.14
N ILE A 516 -11.90 -6.39 -3.72
CA ILE A 516 -12.87 -5.70 -2.87
C ILE A 516 -14.18 -5.49 -3.62
N ILE A 517 -15.27 -5.99 -3.04
CA ILE A 517 -16.62 -5.64 -3.46
C ILE A 517 -16.89 -4.20 -2.97
N PRO A 518 -17.01 -3.21 -3.89
CA PRO A 518 -17.16 -1.83 -3.48
C PRO A 518 -18.52 -1.59 -2.81
N THR A 519 -18.56 -0.66 -1.87
CA THR A 519 -19.84 -0.04 -1.48
C THR A 519 -20.24 0.99 -2.53
N ILE A 520 -21.50 0.92 -2.97
CA ILE A 520 -22.07 1.91 -3.89
C ILE A 520 -22.93 2.86 -3.08
N ASN A 521 -22.51 4.11 -3.01
CA ASN A 521 -23.17 5.17 -2.27
C ASN A 521 -23.76 6.15 -3.28
N THR A 522 -25.08 6.35 -3.28
CA THR A 522 -25.77 7.20 -4.25
C THR A 522 -26.39 8.42 -3.58
N LEU A 523 -25.96 9.61 -3.98
CA LEU A 523 -26.61 10.88 -3.68
C LEU A 523 -27.56 11.25 -4.83
N GLN A 524 -28.88 11.18 -4.58
CA GLN A 524 -29.89 11.60 -5.54
C GLN A 524 -30.18 13.10 -5.41
N LEU A 525 -29.93 13.86 -6.46
CA LEU A 525 -30.30 15.26 -6.62
C LEU A 525 -31.58 15.36 -7.44
N ASN A 526 -32.54 16.11 -6.91
CA ASN A 526 -33.83 16.37 -7.55
C ASN A 526 -34.37 17.75 -7.13
N ASN A 527 -35.56 18.10 -7.64
CA ASN A 527 -36.21 19.38 -7.37
C ASN A 527 -36.65 19.59 -5.91
N THR A 528 -36.63 18.55 -5.06
CA THR A 528 -36.98 18.65 -3.64
C THR A 528 -35.79 19.05 -2.78
N ASN A 529 -34.57 18.64 -3.15
CA ASN A 529 -33.36 18.89 -2.36
C ASN A 529 -32.33 19.78 -3.05
N SER A 530 -32.56 20.15 -4.31
CA SER A 530 -31.64 20.97 -5.10
C SER A 530 -32.33 21.70 -6.26
N ASN A 531 -31.60 22.60 -6.93
CA ASN A 531 -32.03 23.20 -8.20
C ASN A 531 -31.50 22.44 -9.43
N ILE A 532 -31.22 21.14 -9.33
CA ILE A 532 -30.52 20.38 -10.37
C ILE A 532 -31.19 20.42 -11.75
N ASN A 533 -32.52 20.51 -11.80
CA ASN A 533 -33.24 20.63 -13.07
C ASN A 533 -32.88 21.93 -13.81
N GLN A 534 -32.60 23.03 -13.09
CA GLN A 534 -32.12 24.28 -13.70
C GLN A 534 -30.74 24.10 -14.34
N LEU A 535 -29.84 23.36 -13.69
CA LEU A 535 -28.48 23.11 -14.17
C LEU A 535 -28.46 22.31 -15.47
N ILE A 536 -29.36 21.35 -15.62
CA ILE A 536 -29.45 20.55 -16.84
C ILE A 536 -30.20 21.29 -17.95
N ASN A 537 -31.18 22.12 -17.60
CA ASN A 537 -31.98 22.89 -18.56
C ASN A 537 -31.24 24.03 -19.26
N ILE A 538 -30.05 24.43 -18.82
CA ILE A 538 -29.19 25.31 -19.62
C ILE A 538 -28.47 24.56 -20.75
N LEU A 539 -28.69 23.25 -20.88
CA LEU A 539 -28.04 22.36 -21.86
C LEU A 539 -26.51 22.51 -21.82
N PRO A 540 -25.88 22.15 -20.69
CA PRO A 540 -24.46 22.40 -20.53
C PRO A 540 -23.62 21.60 -21.51
N ASP A 541 -22.48 22.17 -21.86
CA ASP A 541 -21.37 21.50 -22.54
C ASP A 541 -20.18 21.25 -21.59
N LYS A 542 -20.25 21.77 -20.37
CA LYS A 542 -19.23 21.65 -19.32
C LYS A 542 -19.84 21.54 -17.93
N ILE A 543 -19.17 20.77 -17.07
CA ILE A 543 -19.42 20.72 -15.63
C ILE A 543 -18.14 21.11 -14.91
N TYR A 544 -18.23 22.10 -14.02
CA TYR A 544 -17.19 22.43 -13.04
C TYR A 544 -17.61 21.91 -11.67
N TYR A 545 -16.66 21.36 -10.92
CA TYR A 545 -16.88 20.92 -9.55
C TYR A 545 -15.68 21.28 -8.66
N ASP A 546 -15.96 21.62 -7.41
CA ASP A 546 -15.04 21.68 -6.26
C ASP A 546 -15.65 20.82 -5.16
N VAL A 547 -14.96 19.73 -4.84
CA VAL A 547 -15.39 18.76 -3.84
C VAL A 547 -14.31 18.53 -2.79
N GLN A 548 -14.76 18.20 -1.59
CA GLN A 548 -13.91 17.86 -0.46
C GLN A 548 -14.32 16.51 0.12
N ILE A 549 -13.40 15.55 0.13
CA ILE A 549 -13.57 14.25 0.79
C ILE A 549 -12.85 14.28 2.13
N LYS A 550 -13.57 13.94 3.20
CA LYS A 550 -12.99 13.73 4.53
C LYS A 550 -13.03 12.26 4.87
N ILE A 551 -11.88 11.67 5.19
CA ILE A 551 -11.81 10.30 5.70
C ILE A 551 -11.94 10.27 7.22
N ASN A 552 -12.59 9.24 7.74
CA ASN A 552 -12.95 9.08 9.16
C ASN A 552 -13.57 10.34 9.78
N PRO A 553 -14.59 10.96 9.13
CA PRO A 553 -15.19 12.19 9.63
C PRO A 553 -15.83 11.94 10.98
N ASN A 554 -15.55 12.83 11.95
CA ASN A 554 -16.07 12.76 13.32
C ASN A 554 -15.74 11.46 14.09
N THR A 555 -14.81 10.65 13.61
CA THR A 555 -14.39 9.40 14.28
C THR A 555 -13.31 9.71 15.33
N THR A 556 -13.35 9.12 16.51
CA THR A 556 -12.21 9.17 17.44
C THR A 556 -11.22 8.07 17.08
N PRO A 557 -9.89 8.31 17.13
CA PRO A 557 -8.92 7.24 16.96
C PRO A 557 -9.24 6.07 17.91
N PRO A 558 -9.25 4.83 17.41
CA PRO A 558 -9.60 3.66 18.22
C PRO A 558 -8.46 3.33 19.21
N LEU A 559 -8.68 2.34 20.06
CA LEU A 559 -7.61 1.82 20.93
C LEU A 559 -6.48 1.23 20.06
N PRO A 560 -5.22 1.26 20.53
CA PRO A 560 -4.12 0.62 19.85
C PRO A 560 -4.43 -0.81 19.38
N GLY A 561 -4.06 -1.11 18.14
CA GLY A 561 -4.31 -2.42 17.53
C GLY A 561 -5.75 -2.73 17.12
N SER A 562 -6.73 -1.87 17.40
CA SER A 562 -8.17 -2.12 17.14
C SER A 562 -8.76 -1.37 15.94
N GLY A 563 -7.94 -0.61 15.21
CA GLY A 563 -8.36 0.03 13.95
C GLY A 563 -8.74 -1.00 12.89
N THR A 564 -9.83 -0.72 12.16
CA THR A 564 -10.43 -1.63 11.17
C THR A 564 -10.43 -1.05 9.76
N ASP A 565 -9.71 0.05 9.57
CA ASP A 565 -9.52 0.62 8.25
C ASP A 565 -8.47 -0.16 7.50
N PHE A 566 -8.63 -0.26 6.18
CA PHE A 566 -7.72 -1.00 5.33
C PHE A 566 -7.67 -0.45 3.91
N VAL A 567 -6.59 -0.71 3.20
CA VAL A 567 -6.48 -0.44 1.75
C VAL A 567 -5.62 -1.52 1.11
N TYR A 568 -6.05 -2.05 -0.04
CA TYR A 568 -5.20 -2.86 -0.90
C TYR A 568 -4.62 -2.01 -2.05
N TYR A 569 -3.49 -2.43 -2.57
CA TYR A 569 -2.86 -1.76 -3.70
C TYR A 569 -3.77 -1.78 -4.94
N GLY A 570 -4.02 -0.60 -5.51
CA GLY A 570 -4.90 -0.43 -6.67
C GLY A 570 -6.37 -0.12 -6.32
N ASP A 571 -6.79 -0.33 -5.07
CA ASP A 571 -8.12 0.07 -4.60
C ASP A 571 -8.32 1.58 -4.71
N CYS A 572 -9.58 1.96 -4.91
CA CYS A 572 -9.93 3.34 -5.16
C CYS A 572 -11.31 3.75 -4.63
N ILE A 573 -11.47 5.07 -4.48
CA ILE A 573 -12.78 5.72 -4.36
C ILE A 573 -13.05 6.42 -5.69
N ALA A 574 -14.09 6.01 -6.41
CA ALA A 574 -14.43 6.56 -7.72
C ALA A 574 -15.82 7.21 -7.68
N ALA A 575 -15.93 8.41 -8.26
CA ALA A 575 -17.18 9.14 -8.38
C ALA A 575 -17.63 9.24 -9.85
N SER A 576 -18.91 8.99 -10.11
CA SER A 576 -19.57 9.24 -11.39
C SER A 576 -20.87 10.03 -11.22
N LEU A 577 -21.18 10.87 -12.19
CA LEU A 577 -22.45 11.56 -12.30
C LEU A 577 -23.33 10.83 -13.32
N ASP A 578 -24.47 10.35 -12.86
CA ASP A 578 -25.47 9.67 -13.67
C ASP A 578 -26.68 10.59 -13.81
N VAL A 579 -27.00 10.99 -15.05
CA VAL A 579 -28.10 11.91 -15.36
C VAL A 579 -29.15 11.15 -16.15
N GLU A 580 -30.35 11.04 -15.58
CA GLU A 580 -31.54 10.49 -16.22
C GLU A 580 -32.50 11.64 -16.57
N ILE A 581 -32.70 11.85 -17.86
CA ILE A 581 -33.54 12.91 -18.41
C ILE A 581 -34.80 12.27 -19.00
N PRO A 582 -35.97 12.38 -18.36
CA PRO A 582 -37.19 11.94 -19.01
C PRO A 582 -37.45 12.80 -20.26
N LEU A 583 -37.84 12.18 -21.38
CA LEU A 583 -38.32 12.88 -22.57
C LEU A 583 -39.74 13.42 -22.35
N SER A 584 -39.90 14.18 -21.27
CA SER A 584 -41.04 15.02 -20.94
C SER A 584 -40.60 16.45 -21.16
N VAL A 585 -40.80 16.95 -22.38
CA VAL A 585 -40.09 18.12 -22.90
C VAL A 585 -41.04 19.18 -23.45
N ILE A 586 -40.63 20.44 -23.31
CA ILE A 586 -41.04 21.53 -24.20
C ILE A 586 -39.83 21.78 -25.08
N ALA A 587 -39.95 21.53 -26.38
CA ALA A 587 -38.87 21.73 -27.32
C ALA A 587 -39.27 22.67 -28.46
N GLY A 588 -38.33 23.52 -28.86
CA GLY A 588 -38.44 24.40 -30.00
C GLY A 588 -37.07 24.61 -30.66
N ASN A 589 -37.06 25.11 -31.89
CA ASN A 589 -35.84 25.40 -32.65
C ASN A 589 -34.88 24.20 -32.80
N ILE A 590 -35.39 22.97 -32.67
CA ILE A 590 -34.62 21.78 -33.03
C ILE A 590 -34.53 21.76 -34.55
N ASN A 591 -33.34 21.94 -35.12
CA ASN A 591 -33.13 21.88 -36.56
C ASN A 591 -32.15 20.76 -36.87
N LEU A 592 -32.62 19.76 -37.62
CA LEU A 592 -31.77 18.69 -38.14
C LEU A 592 -31.55 18.92 -39.62
N CYS A 593 -30.32 18.75 -40.09
CA CYS A 593 -29.97 18.84 -41.50
C CYS A 593 -29.12 17.64 -41.91
N ASP A 594 -29.50 16.98 -42.99
CA ASP A 594 -28.76 15.88 -43.60
C ASP A 594 -28.61 16.12 -45.10
N THR A 595 -27.52 15.65 -45.68
CA THR A 595 -27.24 15.73 -47.11
C THR A 595 -26.92 14.35 -47.65
N THR A 596 -27.83 13.80 -48.45
CA THR A 596 -27.73 12.45 -49.00
C THR A 596 -27.29 12.50 -50.46
N LYS A 597 -26.43 11.55 -50.87
CA LYS A 597 -26.06 11.41 -52.28
C LYS A 597 -27.28 10.88 -53.06
N PHE A 598 -27.57 11.52 -54.18
CA PHE A 598 -28.67 11.15 -55.07
C PHE A 598 -28.11 10.87 -56.46
N ASN A 599 -28.61 9.81 -57.11
CA ASN A 599 -28.30 9.54 -58.51
C ASN A 599 -29.55 9.05 -59.23
N MET A 600 -29.82 9.66 -60.38
CA MET A 600 -30.94 9.35 -61.27
C MET A 600 -30.46 8.97 -62.68
N GLU A 601 -29.15 8.86 -62.90
CA GLU A 601 -28.53 8.63 -64.22
C GLU A 601 -28.94 7.32 -64.91
N ASN A 602 -29.44 6.33 -64.16
CA ASN A 602 -29.85 5.03 -64.69
C ASN A 602 -31.38 4.82 -64.71
N GLU A 603 -32.17 5.86 -64.41
CA GLU A 603 -33.63 5.77 -64.30
C GLU A 603 -34.30 6.19 -65.62
N ASN A 604 -35.16 5.33 -66.17
CA ASN A 604 -35.92 5.66 -67.39
C ASN A 604 -37.09 6.57 -67.05
N THR A 605 -36.88 7.88 -67.14
CA THR A 605 -37.92 8.90 -66.90
C THR A 605 -38.47 9.54 -68.16
N ASP A 606 -38.07 9.07 -69.34
CA ASP A 606 -38.40 9.70 -70.62
C ASP A 606 -39.90 9.60 -70.96
N GLN A 607 -40.62 8.71 -70.27
CA GLN A 607 -42.06 8.53 -70.38
C GLN A 607 -42.87 9.38 -69.39
N ILE A 608 -42.24 10.06 -68.42
CA ILE A 608 -42.95 10.91 -67.44
C ILE A 608 -43.01 12.33 -67.99
N ILE A 609 -44.21 12.82 -68.34
CA ILE A 609 -44.40 14.17 -68.89
C ILE A 609 -44.92 15.18 -67.86
N GLY A 610 -45.46 14.70 -66.74
CA GLY A 610 -46.01 15.53 -65.66
C GLY A 610 -46.48 14.70 -64.46
N GLY A 611 -47.07 15.37 -63.47
CA GLY A 611 -47.75 14.71 -62.35
C GLY A 611 -47.42 15.29 -60.98
N ASN A 612 -47.71 14.53 -59.92
CA ASN A 612 -47.49 14.89 -58.53
C ASN A 612 -46.86 13.73 -57.75
N LEU A 613 -45.87 14.04 -56.93
CA LEU A 613 -45.44 13.18 -55.85
C LEU A 613 -46.20 13.56 -54.58
N ILE A 614 -47.04 12.66 -54.10
CA ILE A 614 -47.86 12.87 -52.91
C ILE A 614 -47.24 12.11 -51.74
N VAL A 615 -46.86 12.84 -50.69
CA VAL A 615 -46.37 12.27 -49.43
C VAL A 615 -47.45 12.40 -48.37
N PHE A 616 -47.98 11.27 -47.92
CA PHE A 616 -48.83 11.21 -46.73
C PHE A 616 -47.96 10.93 -45.50
N VAL A 617 -48.09 11.76 -44.48
CA VAL A 617 -47.41 11.60 -43.19
C VAL A 617 -48.47 11.43 -42.11
N ASP A 618 -48.55 10.26 -41.50
CA ASP A 618 -49.35 10.00 -40.31
C ASP A 618 -48.44 10.14 -39.09
N ASN A 619 -48.63 11.21 -38.31
CA ASN A 619 -47.79 11.54 -37.17
C ASN A 619 -48.49 11.24 -35.85
N ASP A 620 -47.93 10.30 -35.09
CA ASP A 620 -48.37 9.91 -33.74
C ASP A 620 -47.48 10.52 -32.63
N PHE A 621 -46.53 11.40 -32.98
CA PHE A 621 -45.75 12.15 -32.01
C PHE A 621 -46.43 13.47 -31.64
N PRO A 622 -46.24 13.97 -30.40
CA PRO A 622 -46.62 15.32 -30.00
C PRO A 622 -45.59 16.36 -30.51
N ILE A 623 -45.01 16.12 -31.68
CA ILE A 623 -43.96 16.92 -32.31
C ILE A 623 -44.46 17.32 -33.69
N GLU A 624 -44.49 18.61 -33.96
CA GLU A 624 -44.72 19.18 -35.27
C GLU A 624 -43.37 19.31 -35.99
N ALA A 625 -43.34 18.94 -37.27
CA ALA A 625 -42.14 19.01 -38.09
C ALA A 625 -42.33 19.97 -39.27
N SER A 626 -41.33 20.78 -39.58
CA SER A 626 -41.28 21.67 -40.73
C SER A 626 -40.20 21.20 -41.72
N PRO A 627 -40.49 20.18 -42.55
CA PRO A 627 -39.52 19.66 -43.49
C PRO A 627 -39.29 20.63 -44.66
N GLN A 628 -38.04 20.70 -45.09
CA GLN A 628 -37.59 21.35 -46.30
C GLN A 628 -36.64 20.39 -47.03
N VAL A 629 -36.79 20.29 -48.35
CA VAL A 629 -35.95 19.44 -49.19
C VAL A 629 -35.45 20.23 -50.38
N VAL A 630 -34.13 20.30 -50.52
CA VAL A 630 -33.42 21.08 -51.54
C VAL A 630 -32.53 20.15 -52.36
N LEU A 631 -32.60 20.29 -53.68
CA LEU A 631 -31.76 19.61 -54.65
C LEU A 631 -30.45 20.38 -54.83
N LEU A 632 -29.32 19.69 -54.81
CA LEU A 632 -27.98 20.25 -54.96
C LEU A 632 -27.22 19.63 -56.13
N ASP A 633 -26.37 20.43 -56.78
CA ASP A 633 -25.43 19.97 -57.81
C ASP A 633 -24.17 19.31 -57.21
N GLU A 634 -23.21 18.93 -58.06
CA GLU A 634 -21.95 18.30 -57.64
C GLU A 634 -21.05 19.19 -56.77
N ASN A 635 -21.25 20.52 -56.83
CA ASN A 635 -20.51 21.52 -56.07
C ASN A 635 -21.29 22.02 -54.84
N TYR A 636 -22.37 21.34 -54.46
CA TYR A 636 -23.29 21.70 -53.37
C TYR A 636 -24.06 23.01 -53.57
N ASN A 637 -24.18 23.53 -54.79
CA ASN A 637 -25.04 24.68 -55.07
C ASN A 637 -26.51 24.26 -55.14
N GLU A 638 -27.40 25.10 -54.62
CA GLU A 638 -28.85 24.89 -54.68
C GLU A 638 -29.38 24.99 -56.11
N ILE A 639 -29.98 23.91 -56.60
CA ILE A 639 -30.67 23.85 -57.90
C ILE A 639 -32.13 24.28 -57.72
N GLU A 640 -32.82 23.64 -56.77
CA GLU A 640 -34.27 23.82 -56.55
C GLU A 640 -34.70 23.34 -55.16
N SER A 641 -35.68 24.02 -54.55
CA SER A 641 -36.40 23.52 -53.36
C SER A 641 -37.66 22.77 -53.78
N ILE A 642 -37.73 21.46 -53.51
CA ILE A 642 -38.87 20.60 -53.88
C ILE A 642 -39.92 20.51 -52.76
N ILE A 643 -39.51 20.76 -51.52
CA ILE A 643 -40.41 21.01 -50.39
C ILE A 643 -39.99 22.35 -49.80
N SER A 644 -40.82 23.38 -50.02
CA SER A 644 -40.54 24.74 -49.59
C SER A 644 -40.67 24.93 -48.08
N ALA A 645 -39.94 25.92 -47.57
CA ALA A 645 -40.11 26.43 -46.21
C ALA A 645 -41.57 26.84 -45.97
N GLY A 646 -42.12 26.42 -44.82
CA GLY A 646 -43.54 26.64 -44.46
C GLY A 646 -44.43 25.40 -44.61
N THR A 647 -43.93 24.29 -45.16
CA THR A 647 -44.63 23.00 -45.10
C THR A 647 -44.64 22.50 -43.65
N ILE A 648 -45.81 22.14 -43.12
CA ILE A 648 -45.97 21.67 -41.74
C ILE A 648 -46.53 20.26 -41.73
N VAL A 649 -45.83 19.35 -41.06
CA VAL A 649 -46.34 18.06 -40.61
C VAL A 649 -46.86 18.25 -39.18
N PHE A 650 -48.17 18.29 -39.04
CA PHE A 650 -48.81 18.56 -37.75
C PHE A 650 -48.54 17.44 -36.73
N ALA A 651 -48.41 17.84 -35.46
CA ALA A 651 -48.36 16.92 -34.32
C ALA A 651 -49.70 16.17 -34.13
N GLY A 652 -49.64 15.00 -33.49
CA GLY A 652 -50.84 14.32 -32.99
C GLY A 652 -51.49 15.07 -31.83
N ASP A 653 -52.80 14.93 -31.67
CA ASP A 653 -53.56 15.62 -30.63
C ASP A 653 -53.36 14.91 -29.27
N VAL A 654 -52.74 15.62 -28.32
CA VAL A 654 -52.47 15.13 -26.96
C VAL A 654 -53.74 15.17 -26.11
N ASN A 655 -54.09 14.05 -25.49
CA ASN A 655 -55.17 13.97 -24.52
C ASN A 655 -54.76 14.63 -23.20
N ALA A 656 -55.51 15.65 -22.79
CA ALA A 656 -55.19 16.46 -21.61
C ALA A 656 -55.21 15.69 -20.28
N THR A 657 -55.92 14.56 -20.19
CA THR A 657 -56.02 13.75 -18.96
C THR A 657 -54.89 12.73 -18.85
N THR A 658 -54.51 12.10 -19.97
CA THR A 658 -53.50 11.02 -19.98
C THR A 658 -52.10 11.52 -20.35
N GLY A 659 -51.98 12.71 -20.94
CA GLY A 659 -50.72 13.25 -21.45
C GLY A 659 -50.17 12.52 -22.68
N ARG A 660 -50.92 11.57 -23.24
CA ARG A 660 -50.57 10.80 -24.45
C ARG A 660 -51.28 11.37 -25.68
N VAL A 661 -50.64 11.28 -26.84
CA VAL A 661 -51.30 11.42 -28.14
C VAL A 661 -52.44 10.40 -28.24
N ALA A 662 -53.66 10.87 -28.47
CA ALA A 662 -54.84 10.04 -28.63
C ALA A 662 -55.31 9.96 -30.09
N VAL A 663 -55.00 10.97 -30.89
CA VAL A 663 -55.39 11.04 -32.31
C VAL A 663 -54.16 11.41 -33.13
N PRO A 664 -53.61 10.48 -33.93
CA PRO A 664 -52.56 10.79 -34.89
C PRO A 664 -53.06 11.78 -35.95
N LYS A 665 -52.16 12.63 -36.45
CA LYS A 665 -52.50 13.63 -37.46
C LYS A 665 -51.94 13.26 -38.82
N ARG A 666 -52.81 13.23 -39.84
CA ARG A 666 -52.41 13.03 -41.24
C ARG A 666 -52.13 14.37 -41.93
N THR A 667 -50.94 14.49 -42.51
CA THR A 667 -50.54 15.58 -43.39
C THR A 667 -50.37 15.05 -44.82
N LYS A 668 -50.88 15.78 -45.82
CA LYS A 668 -50.66 15.49 -47.25
C LYS A 668 -49.76 16.58 -47.84
N ILE A 669 -48.54 16.22 -48.21
CA ILE A 669 -47.60 17.09 -48.93
C ILE A 669 -47.68 16.71 -50.41
N THR A 670 -47.88 17.68 -51.30
CA THR A 670 -47.95 17.45 -52.75
C THR A 670 -46.82 18.20 -53.41
N VAL A 671 -45.91 17.46 -54.04
CA VAL A 671 -44.76 18.00 -54.77
C VAL A 671 -45.04 17.82 -56.26
N PRO A 672 -45.35 18.89 -57.02
CA PRO A 672 -45.60 18.78 -58.45
C PRO A 672 -44.33 18.37 -59.17
N ILE A 673 -44.45 17.48 -60.15
CA ILE A 673 -43.36 16.96 -60.97
C ILE A 673 -43.53 17.54 -62.37
N THR A 674 -42.99 18.74 -62.57
CA THR A 674 -42.98 19.42 -63.86
C THR A 674 -41.80 18.94 -64.71
N THR A 675 -41.85 19.15 -66.02
CA THR A 675 -40.73 18.85 -66.92
C THR A 675 -39.43 19.55 -66.49
N VAL A 676 -39.53 20.80 -66.01
CA VAL A 676 -38.37 21.55 -65.47
C VAL A 676 -37.80 20.87 -64.23
N ARG A 677 -38.65 20.42 -63.30
CA ARG A 677 -38.21 19.74 -62.09
C ARG A 677 -37.59 18.37 -62.38
N LEU A 678 -38.10 17.63 -63.37
CA LEU A 678 -37.49 16.38 -63.83
C LEU A 678 -36.06 16.62 -64.36
N GLU A 679 -35.85 17.67 -65.15
CA GLU A 679 -34.52 18.06 -65.62
C GLU A 679 -33.60 18.52 -64.47
N ASN A 680 -34.14 19.18 -63.44
CA ASN A 680 -33.39 19.53 -62.23
C ASN A 680 -33.01 18.30 -61.41
N LEU A 681 -33.92 17.32 -61.29
CA LEU A 681 -33.65 16.04 -60.62
C LEU A 681 -32.52 15.26 -61.32
N LYS A 682 -32.47 15.24 -62.66
CA LYS A 682 -31.36 14.63 -63.42
C LYS A 682 -30.00 15.30 -63.14
N LYS A 683 -29.98 16.62 -62.88
CA LYS A 683 -28.77 17.38 -62.53
C LYS A 683 -28.38 17.26 -61.06
N THR A 684 -29.28 16.77 -60.22
CA THR A 684 -29.06 16.65 -58.78
C THR A 684 -28.04 15.57 -58.48
N LYS A 685 -27.02 15.90 -57.68
CA LYS A 685 -26.07 14.94 -57.12
C LYS A 685 -26.25 14.73 -55.63
N TYR A 686 -26.84 15.70 -54.93
CA TYR A 686 -27.14 15.58 -53.51
C TYR A 686 -28.53 16.13 -53.19
N ILE A 687 -29.20 15.54 -52.21
CA ILE A 687 -30.44 16.06 -51.63
C ILE A 687 -30.15 16.50 -50.21
N LYS A 688 -30.34 17.79 -49.94
CA LYS A 688 -30.28 18.37 -48.60
C LYS A 688 -31.67 18.40 -47.99
N SER A 689 -31.84 17.68 -46.90
CA SER A 689 -33.06 17.61 -46.11
C SER A 689 -32.85 18.36 -44.81
N THR A 690 -33.70 19.35 -44.54
CA THR A 690 -33.73 20.06 -43.27
C THR A 690 -35.09 19.87 -42.63
N ALA A 691 -35.15 19.64 -41.33
CA ALA A 691 -36.41 19.58 -40.60
C ALA A 691 -36.30 20.35 -39.28
N GLY A 692 -37.18 21.33 -39.11
CA GLY A 692 -37.41 21.97 -37.81
C GLY A 692 -38.42 21.15 -37.00
N PHE A 693 -38.21 21.01 -35.70
CA PHE A 693 -39.10 20.29 -34.80
C PHE A 693 -39.48 21.13 -33.59
N ILE A 694 -40.77 21.08 -33.24
CA ILE A 694 -41.32 21.76 -32.07
C ILE A 694 -42.37 20.87 -31.39
N THR A 695 -42.44 20.89 -30.06
CA THR A 695 -43.47 20.13 -29.34
C THR A 695 -44.81 20.86 -29.34
N ARG A 696 -45.91 20.09 -29.34
CA ARG A 696 -47.28 20.61 -29.24
C ARG A 696 -48.07 19.90 -28.14
N PRO A 697 -48.81 20.65 -27.28
CA PRO A 697 -48.83 22.11 -27.20
C PRO A 697 -47.56 22.67 -26.54
N GLN A 698 -47.20 23.93 -26.86
CA GLN A 698 -45.96 24.56 -26.36
C GLN A 698 -46.05 25.04 -24.90
N SER A 699 -47.22 24.97 -24.27
CA SER A 699 -47.46 25.46 -22.90
C SER A 699 -47.28 24.41 -21.81
N GLN A 700 -47.03 23.15 -22.16
CA GLN A 700 -46.87 22.06 -21.20
C GLN A 700 -45.83 21.05 -21.70
N HIS A 701 -45.14 20.39 -20.79
CA HIS A 701 -44.24 19.30 -21.15
C HIS A 701 -45.04 18.13 -21.70
N VAL A 702 -44.64 17.66 -22.88
CA VAL A 702 -45.23 16.48 -23.51
C VAL A 702 -44.26 15.32 -23.40
N LYS A 703 -44.81 14.14 -23.07
CA LYS A 703 -44.03 12.91 -22.93
C LYS A 703 -43.88 12.22 -24.29
N ILE A 704 -42.68 11.75 -24.59
CA ILE A 704 -42.41 10.87 -25.71
C ILE A 704 -42.46 9.42 -25.24
N TYR A 705 -43.26 8.61 -25.93
CA TYR A 705 -43.43 7.19 -25.65
C TYR A 705 -42.83 6.34 -26.76
N ASN A 706 -42.35 5.14 -26.40
CA ASN A 706 -41.63 4.26 -27.32
C ASN A 706 -42.52 3.73 -28.47
N ASP A 707 -43.83 3.69 -28.26
CA ASP A 707 -44.81 3.21 -29.23
C ASP A 707 -45.23 4.26 -30.27
N TYR A 708 -44.81 5.53 -30.13
CA TYR A 708 -45.08 6.58 -31.11
C TYR A 708 -44.34 6.36 -32.43
N LYS A 709 -45.03 6.69 -33.52
CA LYS A 709 -44.56 6.46 -34.90
C LYS A 709 -44.95 7.61 -35.82
N MET A 710 -44.04 7.99 -36.70
CA MET A 710 -44.34 8.82 -37.86
C MET A 710 -44.26 7.96 -39.11
N LYS A 711 -45.40 7.71 -39.75
CA LYS A 711 -45.49 6.84 -40.93
C LYS A 711 -45.56 7.68 -42.19
N PHE A 712 -44.67 7.41 -43.12
CA PHE A 712 -44.61 8.05 -44.42
C PHE A 712 -45.12 7.09 -45.48
N LYS A 713 -45.99 7.57 -46.36
CA LYS A 713 -46.45 6.86 -47.56
C LYS A 713 -46.31 7.80 -48.76
N ILE A 714 -45.44 7.43 -49.69
CA ILE A 714 -45.19 8.16 -50.92
C ILE A 714 -45.99 7.52 -52.06
N VAL A 715 -46.73 8.33 -52.80
CA VAL A 715 -47.56 7.94 -53.93
C VAL A 715 -47.20 8.83 -55.12
N GLY A 716 -46.85 8.21 -56.23
CA GLY A 716 -46.72 8.89 -57.52
C GLY A 716 -48.08 8.95 -58.18
N ASP A 717 -48.45 10.15 -58.62
CA ASP A 717 -49.60 10.43 -59.48
C ASP A 717 -49.02 11.01 -60.77
N PHE A 718 -48.52 10.13 -61.64
CA PHE A 718 -47.73 10.52 -62.80
C PHE A 718 -48.55 10.46 -64.08
N GLU A 719 -48.34 11.45 -64.94
CA GLU A 719 -48.82 11.47 -66.32
C GLU A 719 -47.74 10.84 -67.19
N TYR A 720 -48.06 9.67 -67.77
CA TYR A 720 -47.16 8.98 -68.67
C TYR A 720 -47.52 9.22 -70.13
N LYS A 721 -46.47 9.42 -70.94
CA LYS A 721 -46.54 9.32 -72.38
C LYS A 721 -46.18 7.90 -72.78
N LEU A 722 -47.20 7.09 -73.06
CA LEU A 722 -47.01 5.78 -73.67
C LEU A 722 -46.67 5.94 -75.15
N HIS A 723 -45.67 5.19 -75.58
CA HIS A 723 -45.34 4.91 -76.98
C HIS A 723 -46.15 3.70 -77.42
#